data_AF-A0A919MVG6-F1
#
_entry.id   AF-A0A919MVG6-F1
#
_cell.length_a   1.000
_cell.length_b   1.000
_cell.length_c   1.000
_cell.angle_alpha   90.00
_cell.angle_beta   90.00
_cell.angle_gamma   90.00
#
_symmetry.space_group_name_H-M   'P 1'
#
loop_
_entity.id
_entity.type
_entity.pdbx_description
1 polymer ?
#
loop_
_entity_poly.entity_id
_entity_poly.type
_entity_poly.pdbx_seq_one_letter_code
_entity_poly.pdbx_strand_id
1 'polypeptide(L)'
;MGAANGSARNGSNEIDVLPRRLRTALERGGEMGRRILELDWSDSPLGPPHEWPDELAHAVATMLASRAQIIIFFGPEYCVLYNDGYIPVVGGKHPDYLGRPGRQLWAEAWSVLQELFDGVRTSDTAFFAGDHPFLLERHGFLEETYFDISYDPIRNATDEVTGVFCIVNETTVRVLGERRVGTLSALGSRLADSPDEAALVAEAAAVFAENHADVPYARLLLDPAGMTEQVRAVVSGGRSGTARLRGITDDPPPTAADEALVLPVGTGVTVDGALVVGVSRFLALDQGYRDFLQLAVAQISRAVTNLRAYEQERARAAALAALDQAKTNFFSNVSHEFRTPLTLILGPIDDLLDDPALAPAHRERLLPMQRNGLRLLKLVNTVLDFSRLESGRLRAAYRPTDLAAYTVRLASTFRSAAERAGLELEVDPTPLPEPVVIDRDMWEKIVLNLLSNAVKFTPAGRITVRLTAEDGDAVLSVRDTGVGVPAAEQERLFDRFHRVTGAWSRSHEGTGIGLALVRELAELHGGSVGAASEIGQGSLFTVRIPFGTRHLPPDRIGEDEALVVSDEASRPFLAEASSWLRDEVVPEPVAETRPGRILLVDDNADLRDHVARLLRPHWEVSTAEDGRAALELAGRQSFDLVLTDMMMPRLDGFGLIAALRADERTRQVPIVVLSARAGEEASGEGLAAGADDYLVKPFSARDLTARVRANLDLGQARRQVISRLRGLVDAAAAVSTVRTTAEVLDVAARHVLAMTGAGRVVVTAPGGRAEVDGGAEPAAPADVLLALPDTSGATVGELRVWSGSEGPPEPAVLTQLARLIGLRLENARLYEAEHRIATTLQHSMLPQSLPRVPGAQVASRYLPGSSEAEVGGDWYDVIVAANSPGSSAPGGAGSDTAGLFLVIGDVVGKGVQAAAGMGQLRNALRAYILEGFDCGEALTRLNRLVDNLGRRQFATVVCARFDPVSRRLHYSSAGHPPPVLVRPGSAGEFLYHTALGPPIGALGDVSYPTFATELEPGSRLLLYTDGLVEDRRTGIDAGLAELVEDTAKPADHVEDLLETLLAKAARRTRRDDIALIALQSTEAREFVLRLPSDATKLSVLRRRLEDFLVGHGVPEEDIFDLTVAVSEAAANAIEHPIDPAEPMITVEAAIEDDDAAVVVIVRDTGHWRTASSGGFRGRGLALIGALTELAVSRADGGTSVTLRRPFTR
;
A
#
# COMPACT_ATOMS: atom_id res chain seq x y z
N MET A 1 -1.01 41.76 53.20
CA MET A 1 -1.13 42.71 54.32
C MET A 1 -1.89 41.98 55.43
N GLY A 2 -1.28 41.81 56.61
CA GLY A 2 -1.90 41.18 57.78
C GLY A 2 -1.39 39.77 58.10
N ALA A 3 -0.29 39.68 58.85
CA ALA A 3 0.15 38.47 59.51
C ALA A 3 -0.70 38.21 60.77
N ALA A 4 -1.12 36.96 60.99
CA ALA A 4 -1.63 36.48 62.26
C ALA A 4 -0.80 35.26 62.69
N ASN A 5 -0.05 35.46 63.78
CA ASN A 5 0.70 34.46 64.52
C ASN A 5 -0.24 33.43 65.17
N GLY A 6 0.14 32.15 65.11
CA GLY A 6 -0.53 31.07 65.84
C GLY A 6 0.33 29.81 65.99
N SER A 7 1.12 29.77 67.06
CA SER A 7 1.55 28.57 67.80
C SER A 7 2.26 27.43 67.04
N ALA A 8 3.59 27.51 66.95
CA ALA A 8 4.45 26.34 66.78
C ALA A 8 4.33 25.40 68.00
N ARG A 9 3.69 24.24 67.82
CA ARG A 9 3.79 23.11 68.76
C ARG A 9 4.99 22.24 68.37
N ASN A 10 5.75 21.85 69.39
CA ASN A 10 6.90 20.95 69.35
C ASN A 10 6.64 19.66 68.55
N GLY A 11 7.20 19.53 67.34
CA GLY A 11 7.24 18.28 66.58
C GLY A 11 8.57 17.52 66.68
N SER A 12 9.52 17.99 67.48
CA SER A 12 10.90 17.47 67.48
C SER A 12 11.18 16.31 68.45
N ASN A 13 10.17 15.76 69.13
CA ASN A 13 10.37 14.77 70.21
C ASN A 13 9.87 13.34 69.91
N GLU A 14 9.13 13.10 68.83
CA GLU A 14 8.58 11.75 68.52
C GLU A 14 9.45 10.93 67.55
N ILE A 15 10.20 11.57 66.66
CA ILE A 15 11.09 10.89 65.69
C ILE A 15 12.22 10.12 66.40
N ASP A 16 12.67 10.62 67.56
CA ASP A 16 13.76 10.02 68.34
C ASP A 16 13.38 8.73 69.10
N VAL A 17 12.09 8.38 69.14
CA VAL A 17 11.57 7.17 69.80
C VAL A 17 11.35 6.01 68.80
N LEU A 18 11.41 6.27 67.49
CA LEU A 18 11.18 5.25 66.47
C LEU A 18 12.32 4.22 66.38
N PRO A 19 12.01 2.93 66.15
CA PRO A 19 13.01 1.91 65.83
C PRO A 19 13.94 2.36 64.70
N ARG A 20 15.25 2.16 64.84
CA ARG A 20 16.27 2.71 63.91
C ARG A 20 16.00 2.36 62.44
N ARG A 21 15.52 1.13 62.17
CA ARG A 21 15.18 0.67 60.81
C ARG A 21 14.00 1.44 60.23
N LEU A 22 12.92 1.59 60.99
CA LEU A 22 11.73 2.33 60.58
C LEU A 22 12.03 3.82 60.39
N ARG A 23 12.79 4.45 61.30
CA ARG A 23 13.23 5.84 61.16
C ARG A 23 14.01 6.06 59.86
N THR A 24 15.00 5.21 59.61
CA THR A 24 15.82 5.30 58.38
C THR A 24 14.97 5.12 57.12
N ALA A 25 13.99 4.21 57.15
CA ALA A 25 13.10 3.97 56.02
C ALA A 25 12.15 5.16 55.78
N LEU A 26 11.61 5.79 56.82
CA LEU A 26 10.75 6.96 56.72
C LEU A 26 11.51 8.19 56.20
N GLU A 27 12.72 8.44 56.70
CA GLU A 27 13.58 9.54 56.24
C GLU A 27 14.00 9.40 54.78
N ARG A 28 14.12 8.15 54.28
CA ARG A 28 14.55 7.84 52.90
C ARG A 28 13.40 7.43 51.98
N GLY A 29 12.18 7.33 52.49
CA GLY A 29 11.01 6.78 51.81
C GLY A 29 10.26 7.77 50.93
N GLY A 30 10.94 8.82 50.46
CA GLY A 30 10.38 9.79 49.52
C GLY A 30 9.19 10.58 50.06
N GLU A 31 8.18 10.78 49.20
CA GLU A 31 6.96 11.52 49.55
C GLU A 31 6.17 10.83 50.66
N MET A 32 5.97 9.52 50.55
CA MET A 32 5.19 8.74 51.50
C MET A 32 5.88 8.62 52.87
N GLY A 33 7.21 8.48 52.90
CA GLY A 33 7.97 8.52 54.15
C GLY A 33 7.77 9.85 54.90
N ARG A 34 7.83 10.98 54.19
CA ARG A 34 7.56 12.31 54.75
C ARG A 34 6.10 12.45 55.22
N ARG A 35 5.13 12.00 54.41
CA ARG A 35 3.70 12.08 54.77
C ARG A 35 3.35 11.24 55.99
N ILE A 36 3.94 10.05 56.13
CA ILE A 36 3.76 9.20 57.32
C ILE A 36 4.29 9.90 58.59
N LEU A 37 5.40 10.64 58.47
CA LEU A 37 5.96 11.42 59.58
C LEU A 37 5.14 12.67 59.93
N GLU A 38 4.50 13.29 58.95
CA GLU A 38 3.72 14.53 59.14
C GLU A 38 2.25 14.28 59.51
N LEU A 39 1.72 13.07 59.27
CA LEU A 39 0.34 12.73 59.54
C LEU A 39 0.06 12.68 61.06
N ASP A 40 -1.04 13.29 61.48
CA ASP A 40 -1.56 13.12 62.84
C ASP A 40 -2.25 11.76 62.96
N TRP A 41 -1.61 10.82 63.66
CA TRP A 41 -2.08 9.44 63.82
C TRP A 41 -3.14 9.28 64.92
N SER A 42 -3.51 10.34 65.64
CA SER A 42 -4.47 10.25 66.75
C SER A 42 -5.86 9.77 66.32
N ASP A 43 -6.24 10.00 65.06
CA ASP A 43 -7.51 9.57 64.47
C ASP A 43 -7.39 8.26 63.64
N SER A 44 -6.20 7.64 63.55
CA SER A 44 -5.98 6.40 62.80
C SER A 44 -6.11 5.15 63.68
N PRO A 45 -6.78 4.07 63.22
CA PRO A 45 -6.82 2.80 63.94
C PRO A 45 -5.45 2.13 64.16
N LEU A 46 -4.41 2.55 63.43
CA LEU A 46 -3.04 2.03 63.57
C LEU A 46 -2.26 2.67 64.73
N GLY A 47 -2.71 3.82 65.26
CA GLY A 47 -1.96 4.57 66.25
C GLY A 47 -0.64 5.15 65.72
N PRO A 48 0.14 5.86 66.56
CA PRO A 48 1.36 6.53 66.13
C PRO A 48 2.50 5.54 65.80
N PRO A 49 3.42 5.87 64.87
CA PRO A 49 4.43 4.91 64.38
C PRO A 49 5.41 4.34 65.41
N HIS A 50 5.51 4.94 66.60
CA HIS A 50 6.33 4.42 67.69
C HIS A 50 5.64 3.30 68.50
N GLU A 51 4.33 3.12 68.32
CA GLU A 51 3.52 2.05 68.93
C GLU A 51 3.20 0.91 67.95
N TRP A 52 3.65 1.01 66.69
CA TRP A 52 3.39 -0.02 65.68
C TRP A 52 4.07 -1.36 66.04
N PRO A 53 3.38 -2.51 65.83
CA PRO A 53 3.98 -3.83 65.97
C PRO A 53 5.21 -4.03 65.07
N ASP A 54 6.13 -4.92 65.48
CA ASP A 54 7.37 -5.17 64.74
C ASP A 54 7.13 -5.65 63.31
N GLU A 55 6.10 -6.49 63.09
CA GLU A 55 5.71 -6.97 61.76
C GLU A 55 5.25 -5.85 60.84
N LEU A 56 4.51 -4.86 61.36
CA LEU A 56 4.07 -3.69 60.60
C LEU A 56 5.26 -2.76 60.31
N ALA A 57 6.09 -2.49 61.31
CA ALA A 57 7.28 -1.67 61.16
C ALA A 57 8.25 -2.26 60.12
N HIS A 58 8.38 -3.58 60.09
CA HIS A 58 9.18 -4.29 59.08
C HIS A 58 8.55 -4.18 57.67
N ALA A 59 7.26 -4.47 57.55
CA ALA A 59 6.54 -4.38 56.27
C ALA A 59 6.62 -2.97 55.68
N VAL A 60 6.39 -1.92 56.49
CA VAL A 60 6.50 -0.52 56.06
C VAL A 60 7.93 -0.16 55.64
N ALA A 61 8.95 -0.62 56.37
CA ALA A 61 10.33 -0.37 56.01
C ALA A 61 10.71 -1.02 54.66
N THR A 62 10.24 -2.25 54.41
CA THR A 62 10.43 -2.96 53.14
C THR A 62 9.69 -2.26 52.00
N MET A 63 8.44 -1.86 52.23
CA MET A 63 7.61 -1.13 51.26
C MET A 63 8.26 0.20 50.83
N LEU A 64 8.72 1.02 51.78
CA LEU A 64 9.34 2.33 51.49
C LEU A 64 10.72 2.22 50.84
N ALA A 65 11.44 1.12 51.05
CA ALA A 65 12.74 0.88 50.41
C ALA A 65 12.61 0.40 48.94
N SER A 66 11.44 -0.10 48.55
CA SER A 66 11.19 -0.64 47.21
C SER A 66 10.74 0.43 46.22
N ARG A 67 11.08 0.21 44.94
CA ARG A 67 10.54 1.00 43.80
C ARG A 67 9.33 0.35 43.12
N ALA A 68 8.96 -0.87 43.52
CA ALA A 68 7.74 -1.51 43.03
C ALA A 68 6.50 -0.77 43.54
N GLN A 69 5.34 -0.99 42.91
CA GLN A 69 4.08 -0.42 43.40
C GLN A 69 3.59 -1.29 44.55
N ILE A 70 3.65 -0.77 45.79
CA ILE A 70 3.33 -1.55 46.99
C ILE A 70 2.32 -0.84 47.87
N ILE A 71 1.33 -1.61 48.33
CA ILE A 71 0.35 -1.22 49.35
C ILE A 71 0.26 -2.31 50.42
N ILE A 72 0.08 -1.90 51.68
CA ILE A 72 -0.13 -2.74 52.83
C ILE A 72 -1.54 -2.50 53.35
N PHE A 73 -2.25 -3.58 53.67
CA PHE A 73 -3.51 -3.56 54.40
C PHE A 73 -3.29 -4.21 55.76
N PHE A 74 -3.30 -3.44 56.84
CA PHE A 74 -2.93 -3.95 58.17
C PHE A 74 -4.04 -3.80 59.21
N GLY A 75 -4.14 -4.80 60.09
CA GLY A 75 -5.08 -4.84 61.20
C GLY A 75 -6.51 -5.24 60.79
N PRO A 76 -7.44 -5.31 61.76
CA PRO A 76 -8.81 -5.81 61.53
C PRO A 76 -9.64 -4.90 60.61
N GLU A 77 -9.25 -3.64 60.45
CA GLU A 77 -9.89 -2.69 59.52
C GLU A 77 -9.17 -2.57 58.17
N TYR A 78 -8.11 -3.36 57.94
CA TYR A 78 -7.29 -3.30 56.73
C TYR A 78 -6.84 -1.86 56.40
N CYS A 79 -6.25 -1.18 57.39
CA CYS A 79 -5.79 0.19 57.23
C CYS A 79 -4.64 0.26 56.20
N VAL A 80 -4.69 1.27 55.33
CA VAL A 80 -3.82 1.32 54.16
C VAL A 80 -2.56 2.15 54.38
N LEU A 81 -1.42 1.58 54.02
CA LEU A 81 -0.13 2.26 53.90
C LEU A 81 0.46 1.92 52.53
N TYR A 82 1.04 2.87 51.82
CA TYR A 82 1.57 2.63 50.47
C TYR A 82 2.84 3.46 50.22
N ASN A 83 3.64 3.06 49.23
CA ASN A 83 4.85 3.81 48.83
C ASN A 83 4.61 4.76 47.65
N ASP A 84 5.63 5.55 47.32
CA ASP A 84 5.61 6.50 46.19
C ASP A 84 5.27 5.81 44.86
N GLY A 85 5.73 4.57 44.66
CA GLY A 85 5.45 3.78 43.46
C GLY A 85 3.97 3.46 43.26
N TYR A 86 3.19 3.40 44.35
CA TYR A 86 1.76 3.09 44.33
C TYR A 86 0.87 4.35 44.17
N ILE A 87 1.44 5.57 44.28
CA ILE A 87 0.69 6.83 44.13
C ILE A 87 -0.13 6.89 42.83
N PRO A 88 0.41 6.51 41.64
CA PRO A 88 -0.37 6.52 40.39
C PRO A 88 -1.61 5.61 40.43
N VAL A 89 -1.56 4.50 41.18
CA VAL A 89 -2.69 3.58 41.35
C VAL A 89 -3.79 4.24 42.18
N VAL A 90 -3.43 4.91 43.27
CA VAL A 90 -4.35 5.68 44.12
C VAL A 90 -4.96 6.88 43.38
N GLY A 91 -4.18 7.51 42.50
CA GLY A 91 -4.58 8.65 41.68
C GLY A 91 -5.09 9.82 42.52
N GLY A 92 -6.24 10.38 42.14
CA GLY A 92 -6.83 11.57 42.77
C GLY A 92 -7.26 11.40 44.22
N LYS A 93 -7.26 10.18 44.75
CA LYS A 93 -7.52 9.88 46.18
C LYS A 93 -6.28 10.10 47.05
N HIS A 94 -5.09 10.20 46.46
CA HIS A 94 -3.87 10.52 47.20
C HIS A 94 -3.87 12.01 47.54
N PRO A 95 -3.55 12.41 48.80
CA PRO A 95 -3.02 11.60 49.91
C PRO A 95 -4.07 11.18 50.96
N ASP A 96 -5.33 11.54 50.80
CA ASP A 96 -6.33 11.66 51.88
C ASP A 96 -6.70 10.36 52.60
N TYR A 97 -6.34 9.20 52.04
CA TYR A 97 -6.66 7.87 52.58
C TYR A 97 -5.49 7.18 53.29
N LEU A 98 -4.32 7.81 53.38
CA LEU A 98 -3.20 7.24 54.13
C LEU A 98 -3.60 6.98 55.59
N GLY A 99 -3.39 5.75 56.07
CA GLY A 99 -3.71 5.34 57.44
C GLY A 99 -5.21 5.12 57.73
N ARG A 100 -6.08 5.15 56.71
CA ARG A 100 -7.54 4.91 56.83
C ARG A 100 -7.92 3.48 56.42
N PRO A 101 -9.12 2.97 56.78
CA PRO A 101 -9.59 1.65 56.36
C PRO A 101 -9.65 1.49 54.83
N GLY A 102 -9.14 0.38 54.30
CA GLY A 102 -9.07 0.12 52.85
C GLY A 102 -10.42 0.12 52.15
N ARG A 103 -11.51 -0.24 52.85
CA ARG A 103 -12.89 -0.15 52.36
C ARG A 103 -13.32 1.27 51.97
N GLN A 104 -12.65 2.30 52.49
CA GLN A 104 -12.91 3.69 52.13
C GLN A 104 -12.10 4.09 50.89
N LEU A 105 -10.86 3.60 50.77
CA LEU A 105 -10.01 3.88 49.62
C LEU A 105 -10.55 3.20 48.36
N TRP A 106 -10.92 1.93 48.46
CA TRP A 106 -11.38 1.09 47.35
C TRP A 106 -12.83 0.66 47.52
N ALA A 107 -13.71 1.60 47.86
CA ALA A 107 -15.13 1.31 48.08
C ALA A 107 -15.78 0.61 46.87
N GLU A 108 -15.36 0.98 45.65
CA GLU A 108 -15.83 0.44 44.39
C GLU A 108 -15.39 -1.00 44.10
N ALA A 109 -14.24 -1.42 44.63
CA ALA A 109 -13.64 -2.74 44.41
C ALA A 109 -13.64 -3.61 45.69
N TRP A 110 -14.17 -3.10 46.80
CA TRP A 110 -13.99 -3.72 48.12
C TRP A 110 -14.55 -5.13 48.20
N SER A 111 -15.67 -5.43 47.54
CA SER A 111 -16.24 -6.78 47.57
C SER A 111 -15.28 -7.83 46.98
N VAL A 112 -14.55 -7.46 45.91
CA VAL A 112 -13.56 -8.33 45.27
C VAL A 112 -12.31 -8.41 46.13
N LEU A 113 -11.79 -7.27 46.60
CA LEU A 113 -10.60 -7.22 47.43
C LEU A 113 -10.79 -7.97 48.76
N GLN A 114 -11.96 -7.84 49.39
CA GLN A 114 -12.27 -8.53 50.64
C GLN A 114 -12.27 -10.05 50.45
N GLU A 115 -12.83 -10.57 49.35
CA GLU A 115 -12.80 -12.00 49.06
C GLU A 115 -11.36 -12.52 48.91
N LEU A 116 -10.50 -11.76 48.21
CA LEU A 116 -9.09 -12.09 48.06
C LEU A 116 -8.33 -12.04 49.40
N PHE A 117 -8.59 -11.01 50.23
CA PHE A 117 -7.95 -10.86 51.54
C PHE A 117 -8.41 -11.93 52.54
N ASP A 118 -9.71 -12.26 52.55
CA ASP A 118 -10.26 -13.35 53.36
C ASP A 118 -9.68 -14.69 52.90
N GLY A 119 -9.47 -14.88 51.59
CA GLY A 119 -8.73 -16.01 51.02
C GLY A 119 -7.34 -16.15 51.62
N VAL A 120 -6.49 -15.11 51.47
CA VAL A 120 -5.11 -15.10 52.01
C VAL A 120 -5.10 -15.33 53.53
N ARG A 121 -6.06 -14.74 54.26
CA ARG A 121 -6.13 -14.86 55.73
C ARG A 121 -6.62 -16.24 56.20
N THR A 122 -7.47 -16.92 55.42
CA THR A 122 -8.03 -18.24 55.78
C THR A 122 -7.19 -19.40 55.26
N SER A 123 -6.62 -19.28 54.06
CA SER A 123 -5.78 -20.32 53.45
C SER A 123 -4.33 -20.23 53.91
N ASP A 124 -3.91 -19.07 54.43
CA ASP A 124 -2.55 -18.78 54.86
C ASP A 124 -1.50 -18.90 53.74
N THR A 125 -1.95 -18.72 52.50
CA THR A 125 -1.14 -18.79 51.27
C THR A 125 -1.25 -17.50 50.48
N ALA A 126 -0.17 -17.10 49.82
CA ALA A 126 -0.18 -15.96 48.92
C ALA A 126 -1.15 -16.17 47.74
N PHE A 127 -1.78 -15.08 47.29
CA PHE A 127 -2.58 -15.06 46.07
C PHE A 127 -1.80 -14.35 44.96
N PHE A 128 -1.71 -14.98 43.79
CA PHE A 128 -1.10 -14.40 42.61
C PHE A 128 -2.03 -14.50 41.39
N ALA A 129 -2.15 -13.41 40.65
CA ALA A 129 -2.86 -13.41 39.36
C ALA A 129 -2.19 -12.42 38.40
N GLY A 130 -2.06 -12.81 37.13
CA GLY A 130 -1.68 -11.91 36.05
C GLY A 130 -2.92 -11.30 35.38
N ASP A 131 -2.79 -10.07 34.88
CA ASP A 131 -3.87 -9.35 34.19
C ASP A 131 -5.23 -9.38 34.92
N HIS A 132 -5.21 -9.27 36.25
CA HIS A 132 -6.43 -9.30 37.04
C HIS A 132 -7.21 -7.98 36.89
N PRO A 133 -8.50 -8.01 36.55
CA PRO A 133 -9.28 -6.80 36.31
C PRO A 133 -9.78 -6.17 37.61
N PHE A 134 -9.65 -4.84 37.73
CA PHE A 134 -10.28 -4.04 38.76
C PHE A 134 -11.02 -2.85 38.15
N LEU A 135 -12.16 -2.49 38.76
CA LEU A 135 -12.83 -1.21 38.51
C LEU A 135 -12.40 -0.24 39.61
N LEU A 136 -11.62 0.78 39.26
CA LEU A 136 -11.05 1.74 40.20
C LEU A 136 -11.47 3.17 39.86
N GLU A 137 -11.88 3.93 40.87
CA GLU A 137 -12.18 5.35 40.73
C GLU A 137 -10.96 6.18 41.16
N ARG A 138 -10.04 6.42 40.22
CA ARG A 138 -8.79 7.17 40.49
C ARG A 138 -8.65 8.48 39.69
N HIS A 139 -9.51 8.68 38.70
CA HIS A 139 -9.51 9.87 37.82
C HIS A 139 -10.89 10.56 37.75
N GLY A 140 -11.73 10.39 38.77
CA GLY A 140 -13.07 11.00 38.84
C GLY A 140 -14.14 10.29 38.01
N PHE A 141 -13.84 9.10 37.50
CA PHE A 141 -14.77 8.14 36.91
C PHE A 141 -14.32 6.72 37.26
N LEU A 142 -15.23 5.76 37.17
CA LEU A 142 -14.91 4.36 37.39
C LEU A 142 -14.15 3.80 36.18
N GLU A 143 -12.90 3.43 36.38
CA GLU A 143 -11.97 3.04 35.32
C GLU A 143 -11.74 1.51 35.32
N GLU A 144 -11.79 0.90 34.14
CA GLU A 144 -11.35 -0.48 33.91
C GLU A 144 -9.83 -0.54 33.89
N THR A 145 -9.25 -1.31 34.81
CA THR A 145 -7.80 -1.41 35.04
C THR A 145 -7.36 -2.86 35.18
N TYR A 146 -6.10 -3.14 34.85
CA TYR A 146 -5.53 -4.50 34.89
C TYR A 146 -4.20 -4.50 35.62
N PHE A 147 -3.98 -5.51 36.46
CA PHE A 147 -2.77 -5.63 37.26
C PHE A 147 -2.27 -7.06 37.34
N ASP A 148 -0.95 -7.24 37.28
CA ASP A 148 -0.30 -8.40 37.87
C ASP A 148 -0.21 -8.15 39.38
N ILE A 149 -0.76 -9.06 40.18
CA ILE A 149 -0.90 -8.88 41.63
C ILE A 149 -0.30 -10.04 42.40
N SER A 150 0.37 -9.71 43.51
CA SER A 150 0.77 -10.64 44.57
C SER A 150 0.23 -10.10 45.89
N TYR A 151 -0.61 -10.87 46.57
CA TYR A 151 -1.12 -10.59 47.92
C TYR A 151 -0.54 -11.61 48.89
N ASP A 152 0.42 -11.16 49.69
CA ASP A 152 1.22 -11.98 50.59
C ASP A 152 0.81 -11.75 52.06
N PRO A 153 0.69 -12.79 52.89
CA PRO A 153 0.31 -12.64 54.29
C PRO A 153 1.42 -11.97 55.12
N ILE A 154 1.04 -11.00 55.96
CA ILE A 154 1.90 -10.45 57.02
C ILE A 154 1.57 -11.20 58.32
N ARG A 155 2.58 -11.81 58.94
CA ARG A 155 2.45 -12.65 60.12
C ARG A 155 3.03 -11.97 61.35
N ASN A 156 2.37 -12.18 62.49
CA ASN A 156 2.93 -11.82 63.79
C ASN A 156 3.82 -12.95 64.35
N ALA A 157 4.39 -12.74 65.55
CA ALA A 157 5.24 -13.72 66.22
C ALA A 157 4.54 -15.04 66.60
N THR A 158 3.20 -15.10 66.56
CA THR A 158 2.40 -16.31 66.81
C THR A 158 1.92 -16.98 65.52
N ASP A 159 2.45 -16.56 64.37
CA ASP A 159 2.11 -17.08 63.03
C ASP A 159 0.66 -16.82 62.60
N GLU A 160 -0.01 -15.85 63.21
CA GLU A 160 -1.32 -15.38 62.79
C GLU A 160 -1.18 -14.28 61.72
N VAL A 161 -2.01 -14.33 60.69
CA VAL A 161 -2.05 -13.33 59.62
C VAL A 161 -2.72 -12.04 60.13
N THR A 162 -1.93 -10.99 60.31
CA THR A 162 -2.35 -9.67 60.84
C THR A 162 -2.49 -8.60 59.76
N GLY A 163 -2.07 -8.88 58.53
CA GLY A 163 -2.24 -7.98 57.38
C GLY A 163 -1.91 -8.66 56.06
N VAL A 164 -2.04 -7.89 54.98
CA VAL A 164 -1.72 -8.32 53.61
C VAL A 164 -0.75 -7.33 52.99
N PHE A 165 0.38 -7.84 52.52
CA PHE A 165 1.40 -7.10 51.77
C PHE A 165 1.14 -7.29 50.28
N CYS A 166 0.91 -6.21 49.55
CA CYS A 166 0.49 -6.28 48.16
C CYS A 166 1.53 -5.64 47.26
N ILE A 167 2.04 -6.41 46.29
CA ILE A 167 2.85 -5.91 45.19
C ILE A 167 2.00 -5.96 43.94
N VAL A 168 1.91 -4.84 43.22
CA VAL A 168 1.19 -4.78 41.96
C VAL A 168 2.07 -4.23 40.84
N ASN A 169 1.75 -4.63 39.61
CA ASN A 169 2.28 -4.03 38.41
C ASN A 169 1.13 -3.79 37.44
N GLU A 170 0.89 -2.54 37.07
CA GLU A 170 -0.21 -2.19 36.19
C GLU A 170 0.06 -2.65 34.74
N THR A 171 -0.86 -3.44 34.19
CA THR A 171 -0.83 -3.98 32.82
C THR A 171 -1.93 -3.41 31.92
N THR A 172 -2.74 -2.46 32.42
CA THR A 172 -3.88 -1.83 31.71
C THR A 172 -3.57 -1.45 30.27
N VAL A 173 -2.50 -0.68 30.04
CA VAL A 173 -2.12 -0.19 28.71
C VAL A 173 -1.84 -1.33 27.73
N ARG A 174 -1.19 -2.40 28.20
CA ARG A 174 -0.87 -3.59 27.39
C ARG A 174 -2.16 -4.33 27.01
N VAL A 175 -3.00 -4.65 27.99
CA VAL A 175 -4.25 -5.40 27.78
C VAL A 175 -5.19 -4.67 26.82
N LEU A 176 -5.39 -3.36 26.99
CA LEU A 176 -6.21 -2.55 26.08
C LEU A 176 -5.60 -2.49 24.67
N GLY A 177 -4.28 -2.36 24.57
CA GLY A 177 -3.55 -2.38 23.30
C GLY A 177 -3.78 -3.67 22.51
N GLU A 178 -3.58 -4.81 23.16
CA GLU A 178 -3.79 -6.14 22.55
C GLU A 178 -5.23 -6.32 22.04
N ARG A 179 -6.23 -5.91 22.83
CA ARG A 179 -7.66 -6.01 22.49
C ARG A 179 -8.04 -5.16 21.26
N ARG A 180 -7.57 -3.92 21.22
CA ARG A 180 -7.80 -2.97 20.12
C ARG A 180 -7.16 -3.44 18.82
N VAL A 181 -5.94 -3.96 18.91
CA VAL A 181 -5.22 -4.53 17.75
C VAL A 181 -5.92 -5.77 17.21
N GLY A 182 -6.40 -6.65 18.09
CA GLY A 182 -7.22 -7.79 17.71
C GLY A 182 -8.46 -7.36 16.90
N THR A 183 -9.14 -6.31 17.34
CA THR A 183 -10.31 -5.75 16.64
C THR A 183 -9.93 -5.19 15.26
N LEU A 184 -8.86 -4.40 15.16
CA LEU A 184 -8.39 -3.83 13.89
C LEU A 184 -7.98 -4.92 12.89
N SER A 185 -7.31 -5.97 13.37
CA SER A 185 -6.93 -7.13 12.57
C SER A 185 -8.17 -7.85 12.03
N ALA A 186 -9.18 -8.07 12.87
CA ALA A 186 -10.44 -8.72 12.49
C ALA A 186 -11.24 -7.90 11.46
N LEU A 187 -11.34 -6.57 11.63
CA LEU A 187 -11.96 -5.68 10.64
C LEU A 187 -11.24 -5.77 9.29
N GLY A 188 -9.90 -5.71 9.30
CA GLY A 188 -9.11 -5.81 8.07
C GLY A 188 -9.30 -7.13 7.32
N SER A 189 -9.39 -8.26 8.03
CA SER A 189 -9.52 -9.56 7.39
C SER A 189 -10.95 -9.91 6.97
N ARG A 190 -11.95 -9.67 7.84
CA ARG A 190 -13.35 -10.08 7.58
C ARG A 190 -14.04 -9.20 6.55
N LEU A 191 -13.71 -7.90 6.52
CA LEU A 191 -14.34 -6.98 5.57
C LEU A 191 -13.75 -7.06 4.16
N ALA A 192 -12.54 -7.59 4.00
CA ALA A 192 -11.87 -7.68 2.70
C ALA A 192 -12.63 -8.56 1.68
N ASP A 193 -13.26 -9.63 2.16
CA ASP A 193 -13.95 -10.63 1.33
C ASP A 193 -15.48 -10.49 1.37
N SER A 194 -16.00 -9.34 1.79
CA SER A 194 -17.46 -9.12 1.87
C SER A 194 -18.10 -9.12 0.47
N PRO A 195 -19.09 -9.97 0.19
CA PRO A 195 -19.67 -10.12 -1.14
C PRO A 195 -20.62 -8.98 -1.54
N ASP A 196 -21.21 -8.31 -0.55
CA ASP A 196 -22.16 -7.21 -0.73
C ASP A 196 -22.17 -6.25 0.48
N GLU A 197 -22.91 -5.16 0.34
CA GLU A 197 -22.98 -4.08 1.34
C GLU A 197 -23.62 -4.57 2.65
N ALA A 198 -24.60 -5.47 2.58
CA ALA A 198 -25.29 -5.99 3.75
C ALA A 198 -24.38 -6.90 4.59
N ALA A 199 -23.60 -7.76 3.93
CA ALA A 199 -22.60 -8.60 4.57
C ALA A 199 -21.50 -7.75 5.23
N LEU A 200 -21.00 -6.71 4.55
CA LEU A 200 -19.99 -5.80 5.09
C LEU A 200 -20.47 -5.12 6.38
N VAL A 201 -21.72 -4.61 6.39
CA VAL A 201 -22.32 -3.99 7.58
C VAL A 201 -22.48 -4.99 8.73
N ALA A 202 -22.93 -6.21 8.44
CA ALA A 202 -23.11 -7.25 9.44
C ALA A 202 -21.78 -7.71 10.06
N GLU A 203 -20.75 -7.93 9.25
CA GLU A 203 -19.41 -8.34 9.70
C GLU A 203 -18.74 -7.24 10.52
N ALA A 204 -18.85 -5.97 10.11
CA ALA A 204 -18.31 -4.85 10.88
C ALA A 204 -18.95 -4.80 12.28
N ALA A 205 -20.26 -4.96 12.37
CA ALA A 205 -20.97 -5.00 13.65
C ALA A 205 -20.56 -6.21 14.51
N ALA A 206 -20.40 -7.39 13.90
CA ALA A 206 -19.97 -8.60 14.59
C ALA A 206 -18.56 -8.46 15.21
N VAL A 207 -17.62 -7.87 14.46
CA VAL A 207 -16.25 -7.65 14.96
C VAL A 207 -16.23 -6.70 16.16
N PHE A 208 -17.00 -5.61 16.14
CA PHE A 208 -17.08 -4.73 17.31
C PHE A 208 -17.79 -5.39 18.49
N ALA A 209 -18.77 -6.26 18.25
CA ALA A 209 -19.45 -6.99 19.32
C ALA A 209 -18.52 -7.96 20.06
N GLU A 210 -17.51 -8.52 19.39
CA GLU A 210 -16.45 -9.32 20.04
C GLU A 210 -15.61 -8.48 21.02
N ASN A 211 -15.49 -7.16 20.78
CA ASN A 211 -14.83 -6.19 21.66
C ASN A 211 -15.83 -5.24 22.36
N HIS A 212 -16.86 -5.80 22.98
CA HIS A 212 -17.89 -5.04 23.70
C HIS A 212 -17.37 -4.23 24.90
N ALA A 213 -16.19 -4.55 25.43
CA ALA A 213 -15.61 -3.85 26.58
C ALA A 213 -15.06 -2.48 26.18
N ASP A 214 -14.41 -2.37 25.01
CA ASP A 214 -13.99 -1.08 24.45
C ASP A 214 -15.11 -0.47 23.62
N VAL A 215 -15.85 -1.24 22.82
CA VAL A 215 -16.92 -0.73 21.96
C VAL A 215 -18.24 -1.41 22.31
N PRO A 216 -18.90 -0.98 23.41
CA PRO A 216 -20.20 -1.54 23.81
C PRO A 216 -21.28 -1.51 22.73
N TYR A 217 -21.21 -0.54 21.81
CA TYR A 217 -22.16 -0.40 20.72
C TYR A 217 -21.45 0.06 19.45
N ALA A 218 -21.75 -0.58 18.32
CA ALA A 218 -21.32 -0.11 17.01
C ALA A 218 -22.42 -0.33 15.97
N ARG A 219 -22.59 0.64 15.07
CA ARG A 219 -23.51 0.52 13.93
C ARG A 219 -22.95 1.25 12.72
N LEU A 220 -22.74 0.51 11.63
CA LEU A 220 -22.35 1.06 10.34
C LEU A 220 -23.60 1.43 9.53
N LEU A 221 -23.69 2.67 9.08
CA LEU A 221 -24.81 3.23 8.34
C LEU A 221 -24.32 3.73 6.98
N LEU A 222 -24.62 2.99 5.92
CA LEU A 222 -24.30 3.36 4.53
C LEU A 222 -25.54 3.86 3.76
N ASP A 223 -26.75 3.50 4.22
CA ASP A 223 -28.01 3.99 3.66
C ASP A 223 -28.50 5.28 4.37
N PRO A 224 -28.68 6.41 3.64
CA PRO A 224 -29.23 7.65 4.18
C PRO A 224 -30.61 7.52 4.82
N ALA A 225 -31.43 6.53 4.42
CA ALA A 225 -32.78 6.32 4.96
C ALA A 225 -32.75 5.87 6.43
N GLY A 226 -31.68 5.20 6.87
CA GLY A 226 -31.51 4.72 8.25
C GLY A 226 -30.85 5.72 9.21
N MET A 227 -30.49 6.93 8.74
CA MET A 227 -29.73 7.90 9.53
C MET A 227 -30.63 8.89 10.27
N THR A 228 -30.34 9.10 11.56
CA THR A 228 -30.93 10.22 12.33
C THR A 228 -30.41 11.57 11.81
N GLU A 229 -31.07 12.67 12.16
CA GLU A 229 -30.66 14.03 11.75
C GLU A 229 -29.21 14.35 12.16
N GLN A 230 -28.81 13.92 13.37
CA GLN A 230 -27.45 14.11 13.90
C GLN A 230 -26.40 13.34 13.09
N VAL A 231 -26.72 12.09 12.70
CA VAL A 231 -25.83 11.27 11.86
C VAL A 231 -25.74 11.84 10.44
N ARG A 232 -26.87 12.29 9.89
CA ARG A 232 -26.92 12.90 8.56
C ARG A 232 -26.10 14.19 8.48
N ALA A 233 -26.12 15.00 9.54
CA ALA A 233 -25.29 16.19 9.64
C ALA A 233 -23.79 15.83 9.55
N VAL A 234 -23.35 14.77 10.22
CA VAL A 234 -21.97 14.27 10.14
C VAL A 234 -21.62 13.75 8.75
N VAL A 235 -22.49 12.98 8.11
CA VAL A 235 -22.28 12.48 6.75
C VAL A 235 -22.18 13.63 5.74
N SER A 236 -23.08 14.60 5.83
CA SER A 236 -23.07 15.78 4.94
C SER A 236 -21.90 16.73 5.19
N GLY A 237 -21.43 16.81 6.43
CA GLY A 237 -20.32 17.67 6.84
C GLY A 237 -18.94 17.04 6.73
N GLY A 238 -18.85 15.71 6.60
CA GLY A 238 -17.60 14.96 6.56
C GLY A 238 -16.75 15.05 7.83
N ARG A 239 -17.34 15.48 8.96
CA ARG A 239 -16.64 15.68 10.24
C ARG A 239 -17.20 14.77 11.31
N SER A 240 -16.31 14.16 12.10
CA SER A 240 -16.72 13.43 13.28
C SER A 240 -17.55 14.30 14.23
N GLY A 241 -18.58 13.72 14.82
CA GLY A 241 -19.47 14.40 15.75
C GLY A 241 -19.90 13.48 16.89
N THR A 242 -20.80 13.97 17.73
CA THR A 242 -21.43 13.18 18.78
C THR A 242 -22.94 13.12 18.57
N ALA A 243 -23.55 12.05 19.06
CA ALA A 243 -24.99 11.87 19.05
C ALA A 243 -25.44 11.13 20.32
N ARG A 244 -26.65 11.41 20.81
CA ARG A 244 -27.16 10.73 22.02
C ARG A 244 -27.50 9.28 21.69
N LEU A 245 -26.94 8.34 22.44
CA LEU A 245 -27.11 6.91 22.16
C LEU A 245 -28.58 6.47 22.26
N ARG A 246 -29.34 7.01 23.23
CA ARG A 246 -30.81 6.82 23.35
C ARG A 246 -31.62 7.35 22.17
N GLY A 247 -31.05 8.22 21.35
CA GLY A 247 -31.67 8.70 20.10
C GLY A 247 -31.39 7.79 18.90
N ILE A 248 -30.54 6.77 19.07
CA ILE A 248 -30.07 5.86 18.01
C ILE A 248 -30.51 4.42 18.25
N THR A 249 -30.57 4.00 19.52
CA THR A 249 -31.06 2.69 19.95
C THR A 249 -32.02 2.85 21.13
N ASP A 250 -33.09 2.05 21.13
CA ASP A 250 -34.10 2.05 22.19
C ASP A 250 -33.58 1.42 23.50
N ASP A 251 -32.57 0.54 23.40
CA ASP A 251 -31.94 -0.15 24.53
C ASP A 251 -30.40 0.01 24.47
N PRO A 252 -29.86 1.12 24.98
CA PRO A 252 -28.41 1.33 24.99
C PRO A 252 -27.72 0.42 26.02
N PRO A 253 -26.59 -0.23 25.67
CA PRO A 253 -25.84 -1.05 26.60
C PRO A 253 -25.46 -0.28 27.88
N PRO A 254 -25.58 -0.87 29.09
CA PRO A 254 -25.32 -0.19 30.34
C PRO A 254 -23.83 0.21 30.52
N THR A 255 -22.94 -0.43 29.76
CA THR A 255 -21.50 -0.14 29.74
C THR A 255 -21.13 0.97 28.74
N ALA A 256 -22.05 1.39 27.87
CA ALA A 256 -21.83 2.49 26.94
C ALA A 256 -21.98 3.85 27.62
N ALA A 257 -21.23 4.85 27.19
CA ALA A 257 -21.48 6.25 27.55
C ALA A 257 -22.81 6.75 26.91
N ASP A 258 -23.40 7.80 27.49
CA ASP A 258 -24.66 8.37 27.00
C ASP A 258 -24.53 9.05 25.62
N GLU A 259 -23.32 9.50 25.28
CA GLU A 259 -22.97 10.04 23.96
C GLU A 259 -22.17 9.02 23.15
N ALA A 260 -22.63 8.80 21.91
CA ALA A 260 -21.93 8.03 20.90
C ALA A 260 -21.10 8.94 20.01
N LEU A 261 -19.94 8.46 19.56
CA LEU A 261 -19.17 9.08 18.50
C LEU A 261 -19.77 8.69 17.15
N VAL A 262 -19.89 9.65 16.25
CA VAL A 262 -20.30 9.43 14.86
C VAL A 262 -19.11 9.77 13.98
N LEU A 263 -18.61 8.78 13.26
CA LEU A 263 -17.38 8.87 12.48
C LEU A 263 -17.71 8.70 10.98
N PRO A 264 -17.29 9.61 10.10
CA PRO A 264 -17.59 9.53 8.68
C PRO A 264 -16.85 8.35 8.03
N VAL A 265 -17.53 7.62 7.15
CA VAL A 265 -16.96 6.51 6.38
C VAL A 265 -16.91 6.91 4.91
N GLY A 266 -15.73 6.86 4.29
CA GLY A 266 -15.52 7.24 2.90
C GLY A 266 -14.09 7.64 2.58
N THR A 267 -13.86 8.16 1.37
CA THR A 267 -12.51 8.50 0.85
C THR A 267 -12.09 9.95 1.12
N GLY A 268 -12.79 10.64 2.02
CA GLY A 268 -12.54 12.05 2.36
C GLY A 268 -12.99 13.06 1.29
N VAL A 269 -13.09 12.66 0.02
CA VAL A 269 -13.75 13.43 -1.05
C VAL A 269 -15.23 13.05 -1.16
N THR A 270 -15.55 11.79 -0.89
CA THR A 270 -16.92 11.27 -0.78
C THR A 270 -17.11 10.65 0.59
N VAL A 271 -18.24 10.95 1.23
CA VAL A 271 -18.65 10.31 2.48
C VAL A 271 -19.81 9.39 2.13
N ASP A 272 -19.53 8.09 2.18
CA ASP A 272 -20.45 7.02 1.78
C ASP A 272 -21.37 6.62 2.94
N GLY A 273 -21.01 6.99 4.18
CA GLY A 273 -21.84 6.74 5.35
C GLY A 273 -21.19 7.18 6.65
N ALA A 274 -21.63 6.59 7.76
CA ALA A 274 -21.07 6.84 9.08
C ALA A 274 -21.05 5.57 9.94
N LEU A 275 -20.01 5.46 10.75
CA LEU A 275 -19.91 4.51 11.86
C LEU A 275 -20.33 5.22 13.15
N VAL A 276 -21.39 4.73 13.78
CA VAL A 276 -21.80 5.17 15.13
C VAL A 276 -21.21 4.24 16.16
N VAL A 277 -20.49 4.77 17.13
CA VAL A 277 -19.77 4.04 18.17
C VAL A 277 -20.19 4.54 19.54
N GLY A 278 -20.80 3.68 20.35
CA GLY A 278 -20.95 3.92 21.79
C GLY A 278 -19.63 3.55 22.48
N VAL A 279 -18.95 4.54 23.04
CA VAL A 279 -17.68 4.34 23.76
C VAL A 279 -17.93 3.80 25.17
N SER A 280 -16.99 3.03 25.72
CA SER A 280 -17.09 2.52 27.08
C SER A 280 -17.09 3.65 28.11
N ARG A 281 -17.99 3.59 29.10
CA ARG A 281 -17.99 4.53 30.23
C ARG A 281 -16.89 4.24 31.25
N PHE A 282 -16.22 3.08 31.13
CA PHE A 282 -15.13 2.66 32.02
C PHE A 282 -13.75 2.96 31.45
N LEU A 283 -13.64 3.53 30.25
CA LEU A 283 -12.38 3.87 29.62
C LEU A 283 -12.30 5.37 29.36
N ALA A 284 -11.13 5.96 29.66
CA ALA A 284 -10.86 7.32 29.25
C ALA A 284 -10.80 7.40 27.73
N LEU A 285 -11.55 8.34 27.13
CA LEU A 285 -11.43 8.68 25.72
C LEU A 285 -10.16 9.51 25.49
N ASP A 286 -9.01 8.86 25.62
CA ASP A 286 -7.68 9.44 25.40
C ASP A 286 -7.30 9.45 23.90
N GLN A 287 -6.06 9.83 23.59
CA GLN A 287 -5.59 9.85 22.21
C GLN A 287 -5.46 8.43 21.62
N GLY A 288 -4.98 7.45 22.38
CA GLY A 288 -4.81 6.08 21.88
C GLY A 288 -6.14 5.42 21.54
N TYR A 289 -7.20 5.70 22.31
CA TYR A 289 -8.54 5.19 22.04
C TYR A 289 -9.17 5.87 20.81
N ARG A 290 -8.96 7.19 20.64
CA ARG A 290 -9.36 7.89 19.41
C ARG A 290 -8.63 7.37 18.18
N ASP A 291 -7.32 7.15 18.27
CA ASP A 291 -6.50 6.64 17.18
C ASP A 291 -6.99 5.24 16.75
N PHE A 292 -7.32 4.37 17.70
CA PHE A 292 -7.94 3.07 17.42
C PHE A 292 -9.24 3.20 16.62
N LEU A 293 -10.17 4.06 17.03
CA LEU A 293 -11.44 4.25 16.34
C LEU A 293 -11.27 4.83 14.93
N GLN A 294 -10.30 5.74 14.75
CA GLN A 294 -9.96 6.28 13.43
C GLN A 294 -9.39 5.21 12.50
N LEU A 295 -8.49 4.35 13.00
CA LEU A 295 -7.97 3.22 12.22
C LEU A 295 -9.09 2.23 11.84
N ALA A 296 -10.04 1.98 12.74
CA ALA A 296 -11.17 1.11 12.46
C ALA A 296 -12.05 1.67 11.32
N VAL A 297 -12.32 2.98 11.36
CA VAL A 297 -13.05 3.69 10.29
C VAL A 297 -12.28 3.67 8.97
N ALA A 298 -10.96 3.81 8.99
CA ALA A 298 -10.13 3.72 7.79
C ALA A 298 -10.22 2.34 7.13
N GLN A 299 -10.19 1.25 7.92
CA GLN A 299 -10.36 -0.12 7.39
C GLN A 299 -11.75 -0.31 6.76
N ILE A 300 -12.80 0.14 7.44
CA ILE A 300 -14.17 0.07 6.92
C ILE A 300 -14.31 0.89 5.63
N SER A 301 -13.76 2.10 5.60
CA SER A 301 -13.80 2.99 4.42
C SER A 301 -13.11 2.37 3.21
N ARG A 302 -11.99 1.67 3.42
CA ARG A 302 -11.30 0.90 2.35
C ARG A 302 -12.19 -0.23 1.83
N ALA A 303 -12.83 -0.99 2.72
CA ALA A 303 -13.70 -2.08 2.32
C ALA A 303 -14.91 -1.59 1.49
N VAL A 304 -15.55 -0.50 1.93
CA VAL A 304 -16.66 0.14 1.21
C VAL A 304 -16.22 0.63 -0.18
N THR A 305 -15.05 1.25 -0.27
CA THR A 305 -14.49 1.74 -1.55
C THR A 305 -14.26 0.60 -2.54
N ASN A 306 -13.67 -0.51 -2.08
CA ASN A 306 -13.41 -1.68 -2.92
C ASN A 306 -14.70 -2.31 -3.43
N LEU A 307 -15.71 -2.44 -2.57
CA LEU A 307 -17.01 -2.96 -2.95
C LEU A 307 -17.69 -2.10 -4.03
N ARG A 308 -17.70 -0.78 -3.85
CA ARG A 308 -18.25 0.17 -4.83
C ARG A 308 -17.54 0.12 -6.18
N ALA A 309 -16.21 0.00 -6.17
CA ALA A 309 -15.42 -0.13 -7.40
C ALA A 309 -15.79 -1.41 -8.17
N TYR A 310 -16.00 -2.51 -7.47
CA TYR A 310 -16.44 -3.77 -8.07
C TYR A 310 -17.84 -3.67 -8.69
N GLU A 311 -18.79 -3.03 -8.01
CA GLU A 311 -20.15 -2.79 -8.53
C GLU A 311 -20.14 -1.93 -9.80
N GLN A 312 -19.34 -0.87 -9.84
CA GLN A 312 -19.22 0.01 -11.00
C GLN A 312 -18.65 -0.70 -12.24
N GLU A 313 -17.65 -1.55 -12.06
CA GLU A 313 -17.05 -2.30 -13.16
C GLU A 313 -18.09 -3.26 -13.79
N ARG A 314 -18.88 -3.92 -12.94
CA ARG A 314 -19.96 -4.80 -13.40
C ARG A 314 -21.05 -4.03 -14.18
N ALA A 315 -21.41 -2.83 -13.73
CA ALA A 315 -22.37 -1.98 -14.43
C ALA A 315 -21.85 -1.51 -15.79
N ARG A 316 -20.55 -1.18 -15.87
CA ARG A 316 -19.90 -0.74 -17.13
C ARG A 316 -19.89 -1.85 -18.18
N ALA A 317 -19.59 -3.09 -17.78
CA ALA A 317 -19.64 -4.24 -18.68
C ALA A 317 -21.04 -4.46 -19.26
N ALA A 318 -22.09 -4.32 -18.44
CA ALA A 318 -23.47 -4.44 -18.89
C ALA A 318 -23.88 -3.33 -19.89
N ALA A 319 -23.44 -2.08 -19.65
CA ALA A 319 -23.71 -0.97 -20.55
C ALA A 319 -23.04 -1.14 -21.93
N LEU A 320 -21.81 -1.69 -21.95
CA LEU A 320 -21.09 -1.96 -23.19
C LEU A 320 -21.83 -2.99 -24.07
N ALA A 321 -22.36 -4.05 -23.44
CA ALA A 321 -23.15 -5.06 -24.14
C ALA A 321 -24.45 -4.50 -24.73
N ALA A 322 -25.12 -3.59 -24.02
CA ALA A 322 -26.32 -2.92 -24.52
C ALA A 322 -26.04 -2.00 -25.73
N LEU A 323 -24.90 -1.31 -25.73
CA LEU A 323 -24.47 -0.44 -26.83
C LEU A 323 -24.26 -1.23 -28.14
N ASP A 324 -23.62 -2.40 -28.04
CA ASP A 324 -23.33 -3.25 -29.20
C ASP A 324 -24.63 -3.76 -29.88
N GLN A 325 -25.63 -4.11 -29.06
CA GLN A 325 -26.95 -4.49 -29.55
C GLN A 325 -27.68 -3.32 -30.24
N ALA A 326 -27.58 -2.10 -29.70
CA ALA A 326 -28.18 -0.90 -30.28
C ALA A 326 -27.55 -0.53 -31.64
N LYS A 327 -26.21 -0.63 -31.76
CA LYS A 327 -25.47 -0.38 -33.00
C LYS A 327 -26.00 -1.24 -34.17
N THR A 328 -26.27 -2.52 -33.91
CA THR A 328 -26.77 -3.46 -34.92
C THR A 328 -28.18 -3.11 -35.45
N ASN A 329 -29.04 -2.60 -34.56
CA ASN A 329 -30.40 -2.19 -34.94
C ASN A 329 -30.42 -0.88 -35.73
N PHE A 330 -29.52 0.05 -35.42
CA PHE A 330 -29.39 1.34 -36.11
C PHE A 330 -29.13 1.19 -37.61
N PHE A 331 -28.10 0.42 -38.02
CA PHE A 331 -27.75 0.26 -39.44
C PHE A 331 -28.85 -0.41 -40.29
N SER A 332 -29.70 -1.24 -39.67
CA SER A 332 -30.79 -1.91 -40.38
C SER A 332 -31.93 -0.95 -40.73
N ASN A 333 -32.26 -0.01 -39.85
CA ASN A 333 -33.37 0.94 -40.06
C ASN A 333 -32.99 2.12 -40.97
N VAL A 334 -31.77 2.65 -40.81
CA VAL A 334 -31.26 3.82 -41.53
C VAL A 334 -31.23 3.63 -43.06
N SER A 335 -31.05 2.39 -43.50
CA SER A 335 -31.07 1.99 -44.92
C SER A 335 -32.34 2.42 -45.67
N HIS A 336 -33.50 2.14 -45.04
CA HIS A 336 -34.80 2.41 -45.64
C HIS A 336 -35.14 3.90 -45.56
N GLU A 337 -34.66 4.57 -44.51
CA GLU A 337 -34.86 6.01 -44.32
C GLU A 337 -34.04 6.87 -45.30
N PHE A 338 -32.86 6.41 -45.76
CA PHE A 338 -32.09 7.15 -46.77
C PHE A 338 -32.50 6.86 -48.22
N ARG A 339 -32.92 5.62 -48.53
CA ARG A 339 -33.30 5.26 -49.91
C ARG A 339 -34.54 6.02 -50.38
N THR A 340 -35.55 6.15 -49.51
CA THR A 340 -36.83 6.79 -49.82
C THR A 340 -36.70 8.26 -50.26
N PRO A 341 -36.03 9.17 -49.52
CA PRO A 341 -35.87 10.55 -49.95
C PRO A 341 -34.99 10.69 -51.19
N LEU A 342 -33.95 9.85 -51.35
CA LEU A 342 -33.11 9.87 -52.56
C LEU A 342 -33.90 9.50 -53.81
N THR A 343 -34.78 8.50 -53.74
CA THR A 343 -35.68 8.14 -54.85
C THR A 343 -36.66 9.28 -55.17
N LEU A 344 -37.18 9.98 -54.16
CA LEU A 344 -38.08 11.12 -54.33
C LEU A 344 -37.39 12.40 -54.84
N ILE A 345 -36.06 12.50 -54.73
CA ILE A 345 -35.25 13.59 -55.30
C ILE A 345 -34.85 13.27 -56.74
N LEU A 346 -34.39 12.05 -57.00
CA LEU A 346 -33.88 11.64 -58.31
C LEU A 346 -34.97 11.53 -59.35
N GLY A 347 -36.14 10.97 -59.01
CA GLY A 347 -37.26 10.82 -59.95
C GLY A 347 -37.65 12.14 -60.63
N PRO A 348 -38.00 13.21 -59.87
CA PRO A 348 -38.35 14.50 -60.46
C PRO A 348 -37.20 15.17 -61.22
N ILE A 349 -35.95 14.97 -60.81
CA ILE A 349 -34.79 15.51 -61.52
C ILE A 349 -34.59 14.79 -62.86
N ASP A 350 -34.74 13.47 -62.90
CA ASP A 350 -34.70 12.66 -64.11
C ASP A 350 -35.81 13.10 -65.07
N ASP A 351 -37.05 13.23 -64.58
CA ASP A 351 -38.20 13.70 -65.37
C ASP A 351 -37.96 15.08 -66.01
N LEU A 352 -37.37 16.01 -65.25
CA LEU A 352 -37.05 17.37 -65.73
C LEU A 352 -35.89 17.40 -66.73
N LEU A 353 -34.90 16.53 -66.57
CA LEU A 353 -33.76 16.45 -67.48
C LEU A 353 -34.14 15.76 -68.80
N ASP A 354 -35.11 14.87 -68.77
CA ASP A 354 -35.68 14.22 -69.95
C ASP A 354 -36.67 15.11 -70.71
N ASP A 355 -37.14 16.22 -70.11
CA ASP A 355 -37.97 17.22 -70.80
C ASP A 355 -37.14 18.03 -71.83
N PRO A 356 -37.43 17.91 -73.14
CA PRO A 356 -36.72 18.65 -74.18
C PRO A 356 -36.98 20.17 -74.17
N ALA A 357 -37.92 20.69 -73.37
CA ALA A 357 -38.24 22.13 -73.26
C ALA A 357 -37.38 22.90 -72.22
N LEU A 358 -36.48 22.22 -71.49
CA LEU A 358 -35.70 22.82 -70.40
C LEU A 358 -34.61 23.81 -70.89
N ALA A 359 -34.55 25.01 -70.30
CA ALA A 359 -33.58 26.04 -70.67
C ALA A 359 -32.11 25.65 -70.33
N PRO A 360 -31.11 26.01 -71.16
CA PRO A 360 -29.71 25.60 -70.98
C PRO A 360 -29.09 25.96 -69.62
N ALA A 361 -29.35 27.18 -69.12
CA ALA A 361 -28.85 27.64 -67.83
C ALA A 361 -29.45 26.87 -66.63
N HIS A 362 -30.66 26.30 -66.78
CA HIS A 362 -31.27 25.44 -65.76
C HIS A 362 -30.78 24.00 -65.87
N ARG A 363 -30.57 23.50 -67.09
CA ARG A 363 -29.94 22.20 -67.33
C ARG A 363 -28.51 22.13 -66.76
N GLU A 364 -27.72 23.19 -66.91
CA GLU A 364 -26.37 23.29 -66.31
C GLU A 364 -26.39 23.29 -64.78
N ARG A 365 -27.49 23.72 -64.14
CA ARG A 365 -27.66 23.69 -62.68
C ARG A 365 -28.23 22.36 -62.16
N LEU A 366 -29.11 21.71 -62.94
CA LEU A 366 -29.74 20.43 -62.57
C LEU A 366 -28.83 19.21 -62.79
N LEU A 367 -27.96 19.24 -63.80
CA LEU A 367 -27.01 18.14 -64.07
C LEU A 367 -26.07 17.84 -62.89
N PRO A 368 -25.46 18.83 -62.20
CA PRO A 368 -24.72 18.57 -60.96
C PRO A 368 -25.59 17.96 -59.85
N MET A 369 -26.87 18.32 -59.74
CA MET A 369 -27.77 17.80 -58.68
C MET A 369 -28.13 16.33 -58.90
N GLN A 370 -28.50 15.96 -60.13
CA GLN A 370 -28.76 14.56 -60.52
C GLN A 370 -27.55 13.65 -60.25
N ARG A 371 -26.36 14.13 -60.65
CA ARG A 371 -25.08 13.42 -60.44
C ARG A 371 -24.78 13.17 -58.97
N ASN A 372 -24.95 14.19 -58.13
CA ASN A 372 -24.75 14.05 -56.69
C ASN A 372 -25.77 13.09 -56.06
N GLY A 373 -27.03 13.12 -56.50
CA GLY A 373 -28.06 12.19 -56.03
C GLY A 373 -27.77 10.73 -56.39
N LEU A 374 -27.38 10.43 -57.63
CA LEU A 374 -27.06 9.06 -58.08
C LEU A 374 -25.82 8.51 -57.36
N ARG A 375 -24.85 9.38 -57.07
CA ARG A 375 -23.66 9.03 -56.30
C ARG A 375 -23.98 8.68 -54.84
N LEU A 376 -24.85 9.45 -54.20
CA LEU A 376 -25.32 9.16 -52.83
C LEU A 376 -26.04 7.81 -52.76
N LEU A 377 -26.90 7.52 -53.75
CA LEU A 377 -27.63 6.25 -53.82
C LEU A 377 -26.68 5.04 -53.93
N LYS A 378 -25.64 5.13 -54.75
CA LYS A 378 -24.59 4.10 -54.86
C LYS A 378 -23.88 3.87 -53.52
N LEU A 379 -23.49 4.96 -52.85
CA LEU A 379 -22.72 4.91 -51.62
C LEU A 379 -23.52 4.28 -50.46
N VAL A 380 -24.79 4.66 -50.33
CA VAL A 380 -25.73 4.04 -49.37
C VAL A 380 -25.83 2.54 -49.65
N ASN A 381 -26.06 2.12 -50.89
CA ASN A 381 -26.19 0.69 -51.21
C ASN A 381 -24.91 -0.10 -50.92
N THR A 382 -23.72 0.45 -51.20
CA THR A 382 -22.43 -0.22 -50.95
C THR A 382 -22.12 -0.40 -49.45
N VAL A 383 -22.42 0.60 -48.60
CA VAL A 383 -22.23 0.50 -47.14
C VAL A 383 -23.14 -0.58 -46.53
N LEU A 384 -24.34 -0.74 -47.07
CA LEU A 384 -25.32 -1.70 -46.57
C LEU A 384 -25.01 -3.14 -46.97
N ASP A 385 -24.57 -3.35 -48.22
CA ASP A 385 -24.08 -4.65 -48.66
C ASP A 385 -22.93 -5.13 -47.76
N PHE A 386 -22.07 -4.21 -47.33
CA PHE A 386 -20.97 -4.48 -46.41
C PHE A 386 -21.43 -4.78 -44.96
N SER A 387 -22.35 -4.00 -44.39
CA SER A 387 -22.89 -4.26 -43.04
C SER A 387 -23.60 -5.63 -42.94
N ARG A 388 -24.24 -6.07 -44.04
CA ARG A 388 -24.87 -7.40 -44.14
C ARG A 388 -23.83 -8.52 -44.23
N LEU A 389 -22.65 -8.27 -44.80
CA LEU A 389 -21.52 -9.20 -44.85
C LEU A 389 -20.90 -9.40 -43.46
N GLU A 390 -20.54 -8.33 -42.73
CA GLU A 390 -19.90 -8.44 -41.39
C GLU A 390 -20.79 -9.13 -40.35
N SER A 391 -22.10 -8.93 -40.43
CA SER A 391 -23.06 -9.58 -39.52
C SER A 391 -23.38 -11.04 -39.89
N GLY A 392 -22.76 -11.58 -40.96
CA GLY A 392 -23.03 -12.93 -41.48
C GLY A 392 -24.44 -13.11 -42.05
N ARG A 393 -25.16 -12.01 -42.34
CA ARG A 393 -26.56 -12.00 -42.77
C ARG A 393 -26.75 -12.10 -44.28
N LEU A 394 -25.71 -11.83 -45.08
CA LEU A 394 -25.74 -12.01 -46.54
C LEU A 394 -25.74 -13.51 -46.87
N ARG A 395 -26.79 -14.00 -47.54
CA ARG A 395 -26.92 -15.39 -47.98
C ARG A 395 -26.87 -15.44 -49.50
N ALA A 396 -25.85 -16.08 -50.05
CA ALA A 396 -25.71 -16.31 -51.49
C ALA A 396 -26.70 -17.38 -51.99
N ALA A 397 -27.23 -17.18 -53.20
CA ALA A 397 -28.10 -18.11 -53.91
C ALA A 397 -27.38 -18.62 -55.17
N TYR A 398 -26.73 -19.77 -55.07
CA TYR A 398 -25.87 -20.28 -56.14
C TYR A 398 -26.66 -21.04 -57.19
N ARG A 399 -26.37 -20.79 -58.47
CA ARG A 399 -27.04 -21.42 -59.62
C ARG A 399 -26.04 -21.70 -60.76
N PRO A 400 -26.18 -22.83 -61.48
CA PRO A 400 -25.43 -23.06 -62.71
C PRO A 400 -25.64 -21.89 -63.70
N THR A 401 -24.55 -21.30 -64.18
CA THR A 401 -24.60 -20.14 -65.07
C THR A 401 -23.57 -20.31 -66.18
N ASP A 402 -23.98 -20.02 -67.42
CA ASP A 402 -23.05 -19.74 -68.51
C ASP A 402 -22.34 -18.41 -68.24
N LEU A 403 -21.23 -18.54 -67.50
CA LEU A 403 -20.49 -17.40 -66.96
C LEU A 403 -19.85 -16.56 -68.07
N ALA A 404 -19.46 -17.19 -69.18
CA ALA A 404 -18.89 -16.51 -70.33
C ALA A 404 -19.94 -15.62 -71.00
N ALA A 405 -21.10 -16.18 -71.35
CA ALA A 405 -22.17 -15.40 -71.97
C ALA A 405 -22.69 -14.29 -71.04
N TYR A 406 -22.76 -14.53 -69.73
CA TYR A 406 -23.20 -13.53 -68.77
C TYR A 406 -22.21 -12.37 -68.62
N THR A 407 -20.92 -12.67 -68.48
CA THR A 407 -19.86 -11.65 -68.35
C THR A 407 -19.75 -10.78 -69.59
N VAL A 408 -19.89 -11.37 -70.79
CA VAL A 408 -19.89 -10.63 -72.07
C VAL A 408 -21.03 -9.61 -72.12
N ARG A 409 -22.23 -9.99 -71.66
CA ARG A 409 -23.38 -9.06 -71.60
C ARG A 409 -23.11 -7.89 -70.65
N LEU A 410 -22.58 -8.16 -69.45
CA LEU A 410 -22.25 -7.13 -68.47
C LEU A 410 -21.17 -6.16 -68.99
N ALA A 411 -20.07 -6.68 -69.55
CA ALA A 411 -18.99 -5.86 -70.08
C ALA A 411 -19.44 -4.97 -71.25
N SER A 412 -20.39 -5.44 -72.06
CA SER A 412 -20.89 -4.68 -73.21
C SER A 412 -21.61 -3.38 -72.82
N THR A 413 -22.14 -3.28 -71.59
CA THR A 413 -22.77 -2.04 -71.08
C THR A 413 -21.79 -0.87 -70.95
N PHE A 414 -20.49 -1.14 -70.79
CA PHE A 414 -19.44 -0.12 -70.62
C PHE A 414 -18.84 0.39 -71.94
N ARG A 415 -19.19 -0.20 -73.09
CA ARG A 415 -18.59 0.14 -74.40
C ARG A 415 -18.68 1.63 -74.72
N SER A 416 -19.87 2.22 -74.59
CA SER A 416 -20.10 3.65 -74.86
C SER A 416 -19.39 4.58 -73.86
N ALA A 417 -19.18 4.14 -72.62
CA ALA A 417 -18.44 4.92 -71.62
C ALA A 417 -16.92 4.89 -71.90
N ALA A 418 -16.37 3.72 -72.24
CA ALA A 418 -14.98 3.57 -72.65
C ALA A 418 -14.64 4.39 -73.91
N GLU A 419 -15.47 4.31 -74.96
CA GLU A 419 -15.27 5.05 -76.21
C GLU A 419 -15.28 6.57 -76.01
N ARG A 420 -16.25 7.09 -75.22
CA ARG A 420 -16.30 8.53 -74.89
C ARG A 420 -15.12 9.00 -74.05
N ALA A 421 -14.52 8.10 -73.28
CA ALA A 421 -13.30 8.34 -72.55
C ALA A 421 -12.03 8.08 -73.39
N GLY A 422 -12.16 7.83 -74.70
CA GLY A 422 -11.03 7.58 -75.60
C GLY A 422 -10.30 6.25 -75.37
N LEU A 423 -11.00 5.23 -74.88
CA LEU A 423 -10.47 3.88 -74.61
C LEU A 423 -11.08 2.82 -75.55
N GLU A 424 -10.28 1.83 -75.96
CA GLU A 424 -10.77 0.62 -76.63
C GLU A 424 -11.22 -0.43 -75.60
N LEU A 425 -12.44 -0.97 -75.72
CA LEU A 425 -12.92 -2.09 -74.90
C LEU A 425 -12.98 -3.39 -75.73
N GLU A 426 -12.09 -4.32 -75.42
CA GLU A 426 -12.04 -5.66 -75.99
C GLU A 426 -12.60 -6.68 -75.00
N VAL A 427 -13.53 -7.51 -75.48
CA VAL A 427 -14.14 -8.59 -74.68
C VAL A 427 -13.92 -9.89 -75.44
N ASP A 428 -13.21 -10.84 -74.82
CA ASP A 428 -12.91 -12.15 -75.40
C ASP A 428 -13.97 -13.18 -74.97
N PRO A 429 -14.83 -13.66 -75.90
CA PRO A 429 -15.92 -14.57 -75.58
C PRO A 429 -15.45 -16.03 -75.65
N THR A 430 -14.45 -16.42 -74.84
CA THR A 430 -14.00 -17.81 -74.78
C THR A 430 -15.02 -18.64 -73.98
N PRO A 431 -15.67 -19.67 -74.57
CA PRO A 431 -16.62 -20.51 -73.83
C PRO A 431 -15.89 -21.37 -72.79
N LEU A 432 -16.50 -21.52 -71.61
CA LEU A 432 -16.01 -22.40 -70.55
C LEU A 432 -16.43 -23.87 -70.81
N PRO A 433 -15.66 -24.85 -70.32
CA PRO A 433 -15.93 -26.28 -70.55
C PRO A 433 -17.21 -26.78 -69.87
N GLU A 434 -17.66 -26.12 -68.80
CA GLU A 434 -18.89 -26.44 -68.07
C GLU A 434 -19.50 -25.18 -67.41
N PRO A 435 -20.82 -25.18 -67.11
CA PRO A 435 -21.46 -24.09 -66.36
C PRO A 435 -20.86 -23.93 -64.95
N VAL A 436 -20.66 -22.69 -64.51
CA VAL A 436 -20.12 -22.38 -63.18
C VAL A 436 -21.27 -22.10 -62.22
N VAL A 437 -21.23 -22.68 -61.02
CA VAL A 437 -22.29 -22.52 -60.02
C VAL A 437 -22.02 -21.25 -59.20
N ILE A 438 -22.74 -20.16 -59.49
CA ILE A 438 -22.51 -18.83 -58.91
C ILE A 438 -23.80 -18.13 -58.51
N ASP A 439 -23.70 -17.12 -57.65
CA ASP A 439 -24.73 -16.10 -57.46
C ASP A 439 -24.56 -14.98 -58.52
N ARG A 440 -25.57 -14.81 -59.37
CA ARG A 440 -25.51 -13.91 -60.53
C ARG A 440 -25.43 -12.43 -60.15
N ASP A 441 -26.05 -12.03 -59.03
CA ASP A 441 -26.06 -10.63 -58.58
C ASP A 441 -24.70 -10.27 -57.97
N MET A 442 -24.10 -11.19 -57.22
CA MET A 442 -22.74 -11.04 -56.70
C MET A 442 -21.72 -10.97 -57.85
N TRP A 443 -21.86 -11.84 -58.85
CA TRP A 443 -20.99 -11.82 -60.03
C TRP A 443 -21.11 -10.52 -60.83
N GLU A 444 -22.33 -10.01 -61.01
CA GLU A 444 -22.56 -8.70 -61.64
C GLU A 444 -21.81 -7.59 -60.91
N LYS A 445 -21.93 -7.53 -59.58
CA LYS A 445 -21.19 -6.53 -58.77
C LYS A 445 -19.68 -6.68 -58.93
N ILE A 446 -19.15 -7.89 -59.04
CA ILE A 446 -17.72 -8.13 -59.28
C ILE A 446 -17.30 -7.50 -60.61
N VAL A 447 -17.99 -7.83 -61.69
CA VAL A 447 -17.65 -7.36 -63.05
C VAL A 447 -17.79 -5.84 -63.18
N LEU A 448 -18.89 -5.25 -62.69
CA LEU A 448 -19.14 -3.80 -62.79
C LEU A 448 -18.11 -2.97 -62.01
N ASN A 449 -17.69 -3.44 -60.82
CA ASN A 449 -16.66 -2.74 -60.02
C ASN A 449 -15.29 -2.77 -60.70
N LEU A 450 -14.87 -3.93 -61.25
CA LEU A 450 -13.59 -4.04 -61.95
C LEU A 450 -13.55 -3.18 -63.22
N LEU A 451 -14.63 -3.16 -64.00
CA LEU A 451 -14.73 -2.34 -65.22
C LEU A 451 -14.79 -0.84 -64.92
N SER A 452 -15.56 -0.43 -63.91
CA SER A 452 -15.61 0.97 -63.48
C SER A 452 -14.23 1.45 -63.03
N ASN A 453 -13.44 0.60 -62.37
CA ASN A 453 -12.07 0.93 -61.99
C ASN A 453 -11.14 1.01 -63.20
N ALA A 454 -11.22 0.07 -64.13
CA ALA A 454 -10.42 0.09 -65.36
C ALA A 454 -10.66 1.38 -66.16
N VAL A 455 -11.92 1.80 -66.36
CA VAL A 455 -12.23 3.07 -67.05
C VAL A 455 -11.71 4.28 -66.27
N LYS A 456 -11.69 4.24 -64.94
CA LYS A 456 -11.24 5.35 -64.10
C LYS A 456 -9.74 5.58 -64.13
N PHE A 457 -8.97 4.51 -64.12
CA PHE A 457 -7.51 4.55 -63.93
C PHE A 457 -6.71 4.40 -65.23
N THR A 458 -7.39 4.26 -66.38
CA THR A 458 -6.74 4.28 -67.70
C THR A 458 -6.92 5.64 -68.38
N PRO A 459 -5.88 6.48 -68.52
CA PRO A 459 -5.95 7.78 -69.21
C PRO A 459 -6.26 7.65 -70.72
N ALA A 460 -5.59 6.72 -71.39
CA ALA A 460 -5.70 6.41 -72.81
C ALA A 460 -5.21 4.97 -73.03
N GLY A 461 -5.70 4.29 -74.07
CA GLY A 461 -5.31 2.91 -74.38
C GLY A 461 -6.50 1.95 -74.39
N ARG A 462 -6.35 0.76 -73.81
CA ARG A 462 -7.37 -0.29 -73.92
C ARG A 462 -7.63 -1.06 -72.63
N ILE A 463 -8.85 -1.58 -72.53
CA ILE A 463 -9.32 -2.46 -71.47
C ILE A 463 -9.69 -3.79 -72.13
N THR A 464 -9.12 -4.88 -71.64
CA THR A 464 -9.38 -6.25 -72.12
C THR A 464 -10.05 -7.06 -71.02
N VAL A 465 -11.21 -7.64 -71.33
CA VAL A 465 -11.94 -8.56 -70.44
C VAL A 465 -11.88 -9.95 -71.04
N ARG A 466 -11.35 -10.92 -70.31
CA ARG A 466 -11.24 -12.32 -70.75
C ARG A 466 -11.67 -13.27 -69.64
N LEU A 467 -12.38 -14.33 -70.00
CA LEU A 467 -12.77 -15.40 -69.11
C LEU A 467 -12.20 -16.72 -69.63
N THR A 468 -11.39 -17.41 -68.84
CA THR A 468 -10.71 -18.67 -69.21
C THR A 468 -10.93 -19.76 -68.17
N ALA A 469 -10.72 -21.02 -68.55
CA ALA A 469 -10.64 -22.14 -67.62
C ALA A 469 -9.18 -22.48 -67.37
N GLU A 470 -8.71 -22.38 -66.13
CA GLU A 470 -7.31 -22.65 -65.73
C GLU A 470 -7.32 -23.47 -64.44
N ASP A 471 -6.56 -24.57 -64.40
CA ASP A 471 -6.32 -25.38 -63.19
C ASP A 471 -7.57 -25.84 -62.40
N GLY A 472 -8.72 -25.99 -63.06
CA GLY A 472 -9.98 -26.38 -62.41
C GLY A 472 -10.81 -25.21 -61.87
N ASP A 473 -10.44 -23.97 -62.23
CA ASP A 473 -11.16 -22.74 -61.91
C ASP A 473 -11.61 -22.00 -63.18
N ALA A 474 -12.73 -21.27 -63.07
CA ALA A 474 -13.13 -20.22 -63.99
C ALA A 474 -12.44 -18.89 -63.59
N VAL A 475 -11.66 -18.33 -64.51
CA VAL A 475 -10.78 -17.19 -64.25
C VAL A 475 -11.21 -15.97 -65.06
N LEU A 476 -11.75 -14.95 -64.37
CA LEU A 476 -12.03 -13.63 -64.94
C LEU A 476 -10.78 -12.77 -64.86
N SER A 477 -10.33 -12.26 -66.00
CA SER A 477 -9.22 -11.32 -66.12
C SER A 477 -9.69 -10.00 -66.70
N VAL A 478 -9.46 -8.90 -65.97
CA VAL A 478 -9.70 -7.54 -66.44
C VAL A 478 -8.37 -6.83 -66.47
N ARG A 479 -7.86 -6.60 -67.69
CA ARG A 479 -6.59 -5.93 -67.93
C ARG A 479 -6.84 -4.51 -68.44
N ASP A 480 -6.15 -3.55 -67.87
CA ASP A 480 -6.17 -2.17 -68.31
C ASP A 480 -4.74 -1.68 -68.61
N THR A 481 -4.57 -0.75 -69.55
CA THR A 481 -3.27 -0.13 -69.87
C THR A 481 -3.06 1.20 -69.15
N GLY A 482 -3.60 1.32 -67.94
CA GLY A 482 -3.63 2.55 -67.17
C GLY A 482 -2.37 2.83 -66.39
N VAL A 483 -2.52 3.62 -65.32
CA VAL A 483 -1.38 4.16 -64.54
C VAL A 483 -0.59 3.10 -63.78
N GLY A 484 -1.18 1.92 -63.58
CA GLY A 484 -0.63 0.86 -62.76
C GLY A 484 -0.59 1.19 -61.26
N VAL A 485 -0.32 0.18 -60.44
CA VAL A 485 -0.30 0.25 -58.97
C VAL A 485 1.11 -0.03 -58.46
N PRO A 486 1.66 0.82 -57.56
CA PRO A 486 2.95 0.58 -56.93
C PRO A 486 3.01 -0.76 -56.18
N ALA A 487 4.15 -1.47 -56.25
CA ALA A 487 4.31 -2.79 -55.63
C ALA A 487 3.97 -2.80 -54.12
N ALA A 488 4.32 -1.73 -53.39
CA ALA A 488 4.01 -1.59 -51.97
C ALA A 488 2.50 -1.44 -51.66
N GLU A 489 1.71 -1.06 -52.65
CA GLU A 489 0.27 -0.80 -52.51
C GLU A 489 -0.58 -2.00 -52.99
N GLN A 490 0.01 -2.95 -53.74
CA GLN A 490 -0.71 -4.07 -54.36
C GLN A 490 -1.31 -5.03 -53.32
N GLU A 491 -0.62 -5.27 -52.20
CA GLU A 491 -1.12 -6.13 -51.11
C GLU A 491 -2.34 -5.55 -50.40
N ARG A 492 -2.48 -4.22 -50.41
CA ARG A 492 -3.51 -3.46 -49.68
C ARG A 492 -4.68 -3.03 -50.58
N LEU A 493 -4.64 -3.33 -51.87
CA LEU A 493 -5.69 -2.93 -52.84
C LEU A 493 -7.09 -3.42 -52.45
N PHE A 494 -7.17 -4.53 -51.72
CA PHE A 494 -8.42 -5.15 -51.28
C PHE A 494 -8.78 -4.78 -49.83
N ASP A 495 -8.00 -3.92 -49.17
CA ASP A 495 -8.31 -3.42 -47.83
C ASP A 495 -9.47 -2.41 -47.86
N ARG A 496 -10.22 -2.38 -46.77
CA ARG A 496 -11.43 -1.55 -46.63
C ARG A 496 -11.04 -0.07 -46.56
N PHE A 497 -11.75 0.77 -47.31
CA PHE A 497 -11.50 2.22 -47.42
C PHE A 497 -10.10 2.58 -47.94
N HIS A 498 -9.35 1.60 -48.42
CA HIS A 498 -7.99 1.80 -48.89
C HIS A 498 -7.99 2.40 -50.30
N ARG A 499 -7.12 3.39 -50.51
CA ARG A 499 -6.95 4.08 -51.80
C ARG A 499 -5.48 4.39 -52.00
N VAL A 500 -4.98 4.10 -53.20
CA VAL A 500 -3.61 4.42 -53.60
C VAL A 500 -3.45 5.94 -53.72
N THR A 501 -2.68 6.55 -52.82
CA THR A 501 -2.43 8.00 -52.79
C THR A 501 -1.40 8.41 -53.84
N GLY A 502 -1.70 9.44 -54.64
CA GLY A 502 -0.76 10.00 -55.63
C GLY A 502 -0.74 9.31 -57.00
N ALA A 503 -1.56 8.28 -57.23
CA ALA A 503 -1.76 7.70 -58.55
C ALA A 503 -2.65 8.61 -59.41
N TRP A 504 -2.28 8.82 -60.68
CA TRP A 504 -3.11 9.59 -61.60
C TRP A 504 -4.46 8.88 -61.80
N SER A 505 -5.54 9.65 -61.77
CA SER A 505 -6.89 9.16 -62.01
C SER A 505 -7.73 10.26 -62.62
N ARG A 506 -8.74 9.89 -63.40
CA ARG A 506 -9.67 10.87 -63.99
C ARG A 506 -10.46 11.66 -62.94
N SER A 507 -10.55 11.15 -61.70
CA SER A 507 -11.02 11.90 -60.53
C SER A 507 -10.51 11.31 -59.22
N HIS A 508 -10.26 12.18 -58.24
CA HIS A 508 -9.90 11.80 -56.86
C HIS A 508 -11.10 11.28 -56.05
N GLU A 509 -12.22 10.91 -56.68
CA GLU A 509 -13.47 10.59 -56.01
C GLU A 509 -13.76 9.08 -56.02
N GLY A 510 -13.64 8.39 -54.88
CA GLY A 510 -13.97 6.97 -54.72
C GLY A 510 -13.95 6.57 -53.24
N THR A 511 -14.78 5.60 -52.84
CA THR A 511 -14.98 5.22 -51.42
C THR A 511 -13.96 4.22 -50.89
N GLY A 512 -13.15 3.59 -51.75
CA GLY A 512 -12.19 2.54 -51.33
C GLY A 512 -12.85 1.23 -50.88
N ILE A 513 -14.14 1.03 -51.13
CA ILE A 513 -14.89 -0.18 -50.70
C ILE A 513 -15.04 -1.19 -51.85
N GLY A 514 -15.00 -0.74 -53.10
CA GLY A 514 -15.35 -1.57 -54.26
C GLY A 514 -14.51 -2.84 -54.44
N LEU A 515 -13.18 -2.77 -54.28
CA LEU A 515 -12.31 -3.95 -54.40
C LEU A 515 -12.38 -4.86 -53.17
N ALA A 516 -12.54 -4.31 -51.97
CA ALA A 516 -12.80 -5.10 -50.77
C ALA A 516 -14.08 -5.93 -50.90
N LEU A 517 -15.15 -5.34 -51.46
CA LEU A 517 -16.39 -6.04 -51.78
C LEU A 517 -16.15 -7.16 -52.82
N VAL A 518 -15.34 -6.92 -53.86
CA VAL A 518 -15.00 -7.95 -54.86
C VAL A 518 -14.31 -9.16 -54.20
N ARG A 519 -13.39 -8.93 -53.25
CA ARG A 519 -12.71 -10.00 -52.50
C ARG A 519 -13.70 -10.83 -51.68
N GLU A 520 -14.51 -10.18 -50.85
CA GLU A 520 -15.49 -10.84 -49.97
C GLU A 520 -16.54 -11.63 -50.78
N LEU A 521 -17.00 -11.08 -51.91
CA LEU A 521 -17.94 -11.77 -52.80
C LEU A 521 -17.30 -12.98 -53.49
N ALA A 522 -16.02 -12.91 -53.89
CA ALA A 522 -15.32 -14.05 -54.46
C ALA A 522 -15.04 -15.16 -53.43
N GLU A 523 -14.69 -14.79 -52.19
CA GLU A 523 -14.48 -15.73 -51.08
C GLU A 523 -15.79 -16.47 -50.72
N LEU A 524 -16.94 -15.79 -50.78
CA LEU A 524 -18.25 -16.45 -50.65
C LEU A 524 -18.52 -17.48 -51.75
N HIS A 525 -17.89 -17.37 -52.91
CA HIS A 525 -17.95 -18.39 -53.97
C HIS A 525 -16.86 -19.46 -53.82
N GLY A 526 -16.17 -19.53 -52.68
CA GLY A 526 -15.01 -20.41 -52.48
C GLY A 526 -13.82 -20.07 -53.38
N GLY A 527 -13.82 -18.87 -53.97
CA GLY A 527 -12.85 -18.38 -54.92
C GLY A 527 -11.82 -17.45 -54.31
N SER A 528 -10.99 -16.86 -55.17
CA SER A 528 -9.94 -15.91 -54.77
C SER A 528 -9.84 -14.75 -55.75
N VAL A 529 -9.25 -13.64 -55.29
CA VAL A 529 -8.97 -12.46 -56.12
C VAL A 529 -7.51 -12.10 -56.01
N GLY A 530 -6.92 -11.67 -57.12
CA GLY A 530 -5.56 -11.15 -57.20
C GLY A 530 -5.45 -9.93 -58.09
N ALA A 531 -4.37 -9.19 -57.93
CA ALA A 531 -3.99 -8.09 -58.80
C ALA A 531 -2.49 -8.19 -59.12
N ALA A 532 -2.13 -8.00 -60.38
CA ALA A 532 -0.76 -7.84 -60.83
C ALA A 532 -0.65 -6.53 -61.61
N SER A 533 0.27 -5.65 -61.23
CA SER A 533 0.37 -4.34 -61.86
C SER A 533 1.79 -3.82 -61.90
N GLU A 534 2.09 -3.02 -62.92
CA GLU A 534 3.35 -2.30 -63.06
C GLU A 534 3.05 -0.84 -63.39
N ILE A 535 3.71 0.09 -62.68
CA ILE A 535 3.52 1.53 -62.88
C ILE A 535 3.81 1.89 -64.34
N GLY A 536 2.84 2.56 -64.99
CA GLY A 536 2.92 3.00 -66.38
C GLY A 536 2.66 1.93 -67.45
N GLN A 537 2.48 0.66 -67.07
CA GLN A 537 2.14 -0.45 -67.98
C GLN A 537 0.68 -0.92 -67.82
N GLY A 538 0.04 -0.57 -66.70
CA GLY A 538 -1.35 -0.89 -66.38
C GLY A 538 -1.52 -1.98 -65.32
N SER A 539 -2.75 -2.48 -65.18
CA SER A 539 -3.10 -3.46 -64.13
C SER A 539 -3.86 -4.64 -64.71
N LEU A 540 -3.67 -5.81 -64.10
CA LEU A 540 -4.42 -7.04 -64.35
C LEU A 540 -5.08 -7.46 -63.05
N PHE A 541 -6.41 -7.43 -63.02
CA PHE A 541 -7.19 -8.00 -61.92
C PHE A 541 -7.71 -9.38 -62.32
N THR A 542 -7.58 -10.34 -61.41
CA THR A 542 -7.95 -11.74 -61.63
C THR A 542 -8.90 -12.21 -60.54
N VAL A 543 -10.06 -12.78 -60.92
CA VAL A 543 -11.00 -13.44 -60.01
C VAL A 543 -11.11 -14.91 -60.42
N ARG A 544 -10.86 -15.83 -59.48
CA ARG A 544 -10.90 -17.29 -59.69
C ARG A 544 -12.06 -17.90 -58.94
N ILE A 545 -12.93 -18.64 -59.61
CA ILE A 545 -14.04 -19.39 -59.01
C ILE A 545 -13.87 -20.88 -59.33
N PRO A 546 -13.83 -21.79 -58.34
CA PRO A 546 -13.66 -23.21 -58.63
C PRO A 546 -14.83 -23.81 -59.39
N PHE A 547 -14.56 -24.76 -60.28
CA PHE A 547 -15.62 -25.56 -60.88
C PHE A 547 -16.23 -26.56 -59.89
N GLY A 548 -17.46 -27.01 -60.17
CA GLY A 548 -18.21 -27.92 -59.31
C GLY A 548 -18.87 -27.25 -58.10
N THR A 549 -19.32 -28.06 -57.13
CA THR A 549 -20.15 -27.59 -56.00
C THR A 549 -19.57 -27.91 -54.62
N ARG A 550 -18.44 -28.62 -54.55
CA ARG A 550 -17.87 -29.13 -53.28
C ARG A 550 -17.43 -28.04 -52.32
N HIS A 551 -17.10 -26.86 -52.85
CA HIS A 551 -16.68 -25.68 -52.10
C HIS A 551 -17.87 -24.82 -51.63
N LEU A 552 -19.11 -25.17 -52.02
CA LEU A 552 -20.33 -24.42 -51.71
C LEU A 552 -21.21 -25.16 -50.70
N PRO A 553 -21.99 -24.44 -49.87
CA PRO A 553 -22.99 -25.05 -49.00
C PRO A 553 -24.09 -25.77 -49.82
N PRO A 554 -24.29 -27.08 -49.63
CA PRO A 554 -25.22 -27.87 -50.47
C PRO A 554 -26.70 -27.48 -50.29
N ASP A 555 -27.04 -26.79 -49.20
CA ASP A 555 -28.38 -26.26 -48.90
C ASP A 555 -28.74 -24.99 -49.71
N ARG A 556 -27.80 -24.44 -50.49
CA ARG A 556 -27.95 -23.12 -51.15
C ARG A 556 -27.83 -23.15 -52.68
N ILE A 557 -27.84 -24.35 -53.27
CA ILE A 557 -27.70 -24.55 -54.72
C ILE A 557 -29.09 -24.76 -55.32
N GLY A 558 -29.53 -23.87 -56.21
CA GLY A 558 -30.85 -23.90 -56.85
C GLY A 558 -30.85 -24.43 -58.29
N GLU A 559 -32.02 -24.84 -58.79
CA GLU A 559 -32.26 -25.28 -60.17
C GLU A 559 -32.43 -24.10 -61.17
N ASP A 560 -32.28 -24.40 -62.45
CA ASP A 560 -32.18 -23.44 -63.55
C ASP A 560 -33.54 -22.80 -63.90
N GLU A 561 -33.68 -21.48 -63.71
CA GLU A 561 -34.79 -20.67 -64.23
C GLU A 561 -34.25 -19.55 -65.14
N ALA A 562 -35.06 -19.22 -66.16
CA ALA A 562 -34.70 -18.36 -67.29
C ALA A 562 -34.18 -16.97 -66.87
N LEU A 563 -33.17 -16.49 -67.63
CA LEU A 563 -32.45 -15.23 -67.45
C LEU A 563 -33.34 -13.97 -67.58
N VAL A 564 -33.37 -13.13 -66.55
CA VAL A 564 -33.81 -11.72 -66.62
C VAL A 564 -32.72 -10.86 -65.97
N VAL A 565 -32.12 -9.93 -66.72
CA VAL A 565 -31.15 -8.95 -66.21
C VAL A 565 -31.85 -7.60 -66.09
N SER A 566 -31.72 -6.90 -64.96
CA SER A 566 -32.29 -5.57 -64.75
C SER A 566 -31.30 -4.48 -65.14
N ASP A 567 -31.69 -3.59 -66.06
CA ASP A 567 -30.88 -2.46 -66.54
C ASP A 567 -30.69 -1.35 -65.47
N GLU A 568 -31.45 -1.41 -64.37
CA GLU A 568 -31.42 -0.42 -63.29
C GLU A 568 -30.14 -0.48 -62.43
N ALA A 569 -29.52 -1.66 -62.28
CA ALA A 569 -28.37 -1.85 -61.41
C ALA A 569 -27.06 -1.22 -61.97
N SER A 570 -26.97 -1.07 -63.29
CA SER A 570 -25.79 -0.56 -63.99
C SER A 570 -25.73 0.98 -64.11
N ARG A 571 -26.88 1.67 -64.01
CA ARG A 571 -27.01 3.14 -64.17
C ARG A 571 -26.06 3.99 -63.29
N PRO A 572 -25.91 3.72 -61.98
CA PRO A 572 -25.05 4.53 -61.11
C PRO A 572 -23.57 4.44 -61.48
N PHE A 573 -23.12 3.29 -61.98
CA PHE A 573 -21.73 3.06 -62.39
C PHE A 573 -21.39 3.79 -63.70
N LEU A 574 -22.32 3.84 -64.66
CA LEU A 574 -22.15 4.54 -65.94
C LEU A 574 -22.21 6.07 -65.79
N ALA A 575 -23.06 6.57 -64.89
CA ALA A 575 -23.19 8.00 -64.61
C ALA A 575 -21.91 8.59 -63.99
N GLU A 576 -21.27 7.85 -63.09
CA GLU A 576 -20.00 8.21 -62.47
C GLU A 576 -18.87 8.34 -63.51
N ALA A 577 -18.70 7.33 -64.37
CA ALA A 577 -17.67 7.31 -65.42
C ALA A 577 -17.77 8.50 -66.40
N SER A 578 -18.99 9.02 -66.61
CA SER A 578 -19.26 10.15 -67.53
C SER A 578 -18.97 11.54 -66.93
N SER A 579 -18.60 11.62 -65.64
CA SER A 579 -18.48 12.90 -64.91
C SER A 579 -17.14 13.63 -65.02
N TRP A 580 -16.09 12.94 -65.44
CA TRP A 580 -14.68 13.34 -65.25
C TRP A 580 -14.04 14.16 -66.40
N LEU A 581 -14.78 15.03 -67.12
CA LEU A 581 -14.36 15.53 -68.45
C LEU A 581 -14.40 17.09 -68.69
N ARG A 582 -14.20 18.03 -67.71
CA ARG A 582 -14.14 19.54 -67.95
C ARG A 582 -13.20 20.36 -67.00
N ASP A 583 -12.56 21.48 -67.42
CA ASP A 583 -11.52 22.31 -66.70
C ASP A 583 -11.51 23.88 -66.94
N GLU A 584 -11.15 24.74 -65.94
CA GLU A 584 -10.17 25.91 -65.90
C GLU A 584 -10.36 27.07 -64.82
N VAL A 585 -9.25 27.68 -64.29
CA VAL A 585 -9.09 28.75 -63.21
C VAL A 585 -7.90 29.75 -63.46
N VAL A 586 -7.90 31.03 -62.93
CA VAL A 586 -6.75 32.04 -62.87
C VAL A 586 -6.86 33.08 -61.66
N PRO A 587 -5.77 33.73 -61.08
CA PRO A 587 -5.60 34.23 -59.66
C PRO A 587 -5.38 35.77 -59.34
N GLU A 588 -4.99 36.13 -58.06
CA GLU A 588 -4.92 37.46 -57.34
C GLU A 588 -3.49 38.06 -56.94
N PRO A 589 -3.39 39.30 -56.33
CA PRO A 589 -2.28 39.70 -55.40
C PRO A 589 -2.58 40.55 -54.08
N VAL A 590 -1.72 40.32 -53.04
CA VAL A 590 -1.08 41.02 -51.84
C VAL A 590 -1.47 42.48 -51.37
N ALA A 591 -1.20 43.04 -50.15
CA ALA A 591 -1.37 42.78 -48.69
C ALA A 591 -0.90 44.03 -47.84
N GLU A 592 -1.53 44.35 -46.69
CA GLU A 592 -1.07 45.26 -45.58
C GLU A 592 -1.32 44.54 -44.22
N THR A 593 -0.48 44.79 -43.20
CA THR A 593 -0.39 44.00 -41.94
C THR A 593 -1.55 44.23 -40.95
N ARG A 594 -2.08 43.13 -40.39
CA ARG A 594 -3.32 43.04 -39.59
C ARG A 594 -3.14 42.17 -38.33
N PRO A 595 -3.99 42.31 -37.28
CA PRO A 595 -3.77 41.69 -35.98
C PRO A 595 -4.21 40.22 -35.97
N GLY A 596 -3.27 39.32 -36.24
CA GLY A 596 -3.47 37.86 -36.18
C GLY A 596 -3.18 37.18 -37.52
N ARG A 597 -2.40 36.10 -37.47
CA ARG A 597 -1.96 35.34 -38.65
C ARG A 597 -2.76 34.06 -38.82
N ILE A 598 -3.46 33.95 -39.95
CA ILE A 598 -4.30 32.82 -40.32
C ILE A 598 -3.66 32.07 -41.49
N LEU A 599 -3.57 30.74 -41.36
CA LEU A 599 -3.19 29.85 -42.46
C LEU A 599 -4.45 29.20 -43.05
N LEU A 600 -4.81 29.53 -44.29
CA LEU A 600 -5.94 28.96 -45.04
C LEU A 600 -5.47 27.85 -45.99
N VAL A 601 -6.07 26.66 -45.90
CA VAL A 601 -5.71 25.48 -46.71
C VAL A 601 -6.98 24.87 -47.30
N ASP A 602 -7.07 24.75 -48.63
CA ASP A 602 -8.22 24.12 -49.31
C ASP A 602 -7.74 23.69 -50.72
N ASP A 603 -8.10 22.51 -51.21
CA ASP A 603 -7.65 22.00 -52.52
C ASP A 603 -8.51 22.52 -53.68
N ASN A 604 -9.77 22.82 -53.39
CA ASN A 604 -10.70 23.40 -54.33
C ASN A 604 -10.36 24.88 -54.55
N ALA A 605 -9.85 25.18 -55.75
CA ALA A 605 -9.41 26.53 -56.08
C ALA A 605 -10.52 27.58 -55.98
N ASP A 606 -11.75 27.25 -56.42
CA ASP A 606 -12.88 28.17 -56.38
C ASP A 606 -13.27 28.53 -54.94
N LEU A 607 -13.21 27.53 -54.05
CA LEU A 607 -13.59 27.69 -52.65
C LEU A 607 -12.50 28.39 -51.83
N ARG A 608 -11.24 28.02 -52.03
CA ARG A 608 -10.08 28.67 -51.39
C ARG A 608 -10.06 30.17 -51.68
N ASP A 609 -10.27 30.55 -52.95
CA ASP A 609 -10.30 31.94 -53.37
C ASP A 609 -11.52 32.69 -52.81
N HIS A 610 -12.68 32.02 -52.71
CA HIS A 610 -13.86 32.59 -52.06
C HIS A 610 -13.60 32.91 -50.58
N VAL A 611 -12.98 32.00 -49.83
CA VAL A 611 -12.71 32.14 -48.39
C VAL A 611 -11.61 33.18 -48.11
N ALA A 612 -10.53 33.20 -48.90
CA ALA A 612 -9.45 34.17 -48.74
C ALA A 612 -9.94 35.63 -48.84
N ARG A 613 -10.85 35.92 -49.80
CA ARG A 613 -11.45 37.24 -49.97
C ARG A 613 -12.27 37.70 -48.76
N LEU A 614 -12.89 36.78 -48.02
CA LEU A 614 -13.71 37.10 -46.85
C LEU A 614 -12.87 37.47 -45.62
N LEU A 615 -11.71 36.83 -45.44
CA LEU A 615 -10.92 36.94 -44.21
C LEU A 615 -9.85 38.03 -44.25
N ARG A 616 -9.24 38.26 -45.42
CA ARG A 616 -8.16 39.25 -45.57
C ARG A 616 -8.48 40.60 -44.96
N PRO A 617 -9.69 41.21 -45.07
CA PRO A 617 -9.98 42.54 -44.49
C PRO A 617 -9.70 42.68 -42.98
N HIS A 618 -9.63 41.59 -42.23
CA HIS A 618 -9.54 41.59 -40.76
C HIS A 618 -8.23 40.98 -40.22
N TRP A 619 -7.60 40.05 -40.97
CA TRP A 619 -6.41 39.30 -40.54
C TRP A 619 -5.39 39.16 -41.66
N GLU A 620 -4.15 38.80 -41.30
CA GLU A 620 -3.14 38.39 -42.29
C GLU A 620 -3.41 36.93 -42.69
N VAL A 621 -3.68 36.67 -43.98
CA VAL A 621 -4.08 35.35 -44.48
C VAL A 621 -3.03 34.81 -45.45
N SER A 622 -2.38 33.72 -45.07
CA SER A 622 -1.51 32.92 -45.94
C SER A 622 -2.30 31.73 -46.50
N THR A 623 -2.20 31.45 -47.80
CA THR A 623 -2.93 30.34 -48.45
C THR A 623 -2.02 29.19 -48.83
N ALA A 624 -2.49 27.95 -48.70
CA ALA A 624 -1.84 26.74 -49.19
C ALA A 624 -2.84 25.87 -49.97
N GLU A 625 -2.35 25.18 -50.99
CA GLU A 625 -3.15 24.30 -51.87
C GLU A 625 -3.39 22.91 -51.27
N ASP A 626 -2.61 22.52 -50.26
CA ASP A 626 -2.82 21.31 -49.47
C ASP A 626 -2.02 21.32 -48.16
N GLY A 627 -2.19 20.27 -47.37
CA GLY A 627 -1.57 20.14 -46.06
C GLY A 627 -0.04 20.09 -46.09
N ARG A 628 0.62 19.64 -47.16
CA ARG A 628 2.10 19.52 -47.15
C ARG A 628 2.72 20.91 -47.28
N ALA A 629 2.18 21.71 -48.18
CA ALA A 629 2.52 23.13 -48.29
C ALA A 629 2.19 23.89 -46.99
N ALA A 630 1.05 23.57 -46.37
CA ALA A 630 0.65 24.16 -45.09
C ALA A 630 1.62 23.82 -43.94
N LEU A 631 2.05 22.57 -43.84
CA LEU A 631 2.98 22.12 -42.79
C LEU A 631 4.37 22.75 -42.95
N GLU A 632 4.88 22.88 -44.18
CA GLU A 632 6.13 23.59 -44.44
C GLU A 632 6.04 25.08 -44.05
N LEU A 633 4.90 25.73 -44.30
CA LEU A 633 4.63 27.09 -43.87
C LEU A 633 4.57 27.21 -42.33
N ALA A 634 3.86 26.29 -41.66
CA ALA A 634 3.74 26.25 -40.20
C ALA A 634 5.07 25.98 -39.48
N GLY A 635 6.01 25.26 -40.11
CA GLY A 635 7.36 25.06 -39.59
C GLY A 635 8.25 26.32 -39.67
N ARG A 636 7.96 27.23 -40.60
CA ARG A 636 8.76 28.44 -40.85
C ARG A 636 8.21 29.69 -40.16
N GLN A 637 6.90 29.73 -39.89
CA GLN A 637 6.18 30.88 -39.36
C GLN A 637 5.19 30.45 -38.28
N SER A 638 4.96 31.30 -37.27
CA SER A 638 3.94 31.05 -36.26
C SER A 638 2.59 31.59 -36.70
N PHE A 639 1.55 30.77 -36.58
CA PHE A 639 0.17 31.14 -36.87
C PHE A 639 -0.66 31.12 -35.60
N ASP A 640 -1.67 32.00 -35.55
CA ASP A 640 -2.59 32.11 -34.43
C ASP A 640 -3.85 31.26 -34.65
N LEU A 641 -4.13 30.88 -35.90
CA LEU A 641 -5.22 29.98 -36.29
C LEU A 641 -4.92 29.31 -37.64
N VAL A 642 -5.32 28.05 -37.79
CA VAL A 642 -5.30 27.33 -39.07
C VAL A 642 -6.73 27.05 -39.52
N LEU A 643 -7.07 27.41 -40.75
CA LEU A 643 -8.35 27.14 -41.39
C LEU A 643 -8.12 26.14 -42.52
N THR A 644 -8.60 24.91 -42.41
CA THR A 644 -8.26 23.84 -43.36
C THR A 644 -9.49 23.11 -43.88
N ASP A 645 -9.51 22.77 -45.16
CA ASP A 645 -10.41 21.73 -45.68
C ASP A 645 -9.96 20.36 -45.15
N MET A 646 -10.89 19.41 -45.07
CA MET A 646 -10.61 18.04 -44.64
C MET A 646 -10.04 17.18 -45.76
N MET A 647 -10.55 17.38 -46.98
CA MET A 647 -10.25 16.51 -48.12
C MET A 647 -9.34 17.27 -49.08
N MET A 648 -8.03 17.01 -49.02
CA MET A 648 -7.03 17.67 -49.87
C MET A 648 -5.96 16.66 -50.31
N PRO A 649 -5.32 16.85 -51.48
CA PRO A 649 -4.28 15.94 -52.00
C PRO A 649 -2.95 16.06 -51.21
N ARG A 650 -2.04 15.11 -51.41
CA ARG A 650 -0.76 15.00 -50.67
C ARG A 650 -0.94 14.78 -49.16
N LEU A 651 -1.09 15.84 -48.38
CA LEU A 651 -1.40 15.75 -46.94
C LEU A 651 -2.81 16.29 -46.77
N ASP A 652 -3.72 15.42 -46.36
CA ASP A 652 -5.12 15.75 -46.12
C ASP A 652 -5.29 16.59 -44.85
N GLY A 653 -6.49 17.14 -44.63
CA GLY A 653 -6.77 17.97 -43.46
C GLY A 653 -6.59 17.21 -42.15
N PHE A 654 -6.89 15.92 -42.13
CA PHE A 654 -6.61 15.04 -40.98
C PHE A 654 -5.12 14.87 -40.73
N GLY A 655 -4.33 14.57 -41.75
CA GLY A 655 -2.87 14.44 -41.66
C GLY A 655 -2.20 15.75 -41.28
N LEU A 656 -2.72 16.88 -41.74
CA LEU A 656 -2.29 18.21 -41.33
C LEU A 656 -2.62 18.46 -39.85
N ILE A 657 -3.85 18.19 -39.41
CA ILE A 657 -4.22 18.32 -37.99
C ILE A 657 -3.34 17.41 -37.14
N ALA A 658 -3.17 16.15 -37.53
CA ALA A 658 -2.34 15.19 -36.80
C ALA A 658 -0.87 15.66 -36.72
N ALA A 659 -0.30 16.15 -37.82
CA ALA A 659 1.06 16.68 -37.84
C ALA A 659 1.22 17.92 -36.96
N LEU A 660 0.26 18.86 -37.00
CA LEU A 660 0.26 20.04 -36.14
C LEU A 660 0.00 19.68 -34.67
N ARG A 661 -0.81 18.66 -34.39
CA ARG A 661 -1.05 18.16 -33.02
C ARG A 661 0.09 17.30 -32.48
N ALA A 662 0.92 16.72 -33.35
CA ALA A 662 2.11 15.95 -32.96
C ALA A 662 3.30 16.86 -32.61
N ASP A 663 3.37 18.07 -33.15
CA ASP A 663 4.44 19.03 -32.88
C ASP A 663 4.11 19.90 -31.64
N GLU A 664 4.99 19.90 -30.62
CA GLU A 664 4.82 20.68 -29.39
C GLU A 664 4.62 22.18 -29.64
N ARG A 665 5.19 22.73 -30.72
CA ARG A 665 5.11 24.15 -31.06
C ARG A 665 3.76 24.56 -31.63
N THR A 666 3.06 23.63 -32.28
CA THR A 666 1.81 23.92 -33.01
C THR A 666 0.58 23.19 -32.43
N ARG A 667 0.78 22.24 -31.51
CA ARG A 667 -0.28 21.44 -30.88
C ARG A 667 -1.34 22.27 -30.16
N GLN A 668 -1.04 23.49 -29.76
CA GLN A 668 -1.98 24.39 -29.06
C GLN A 668 -2.62 25.45 -29.97
N VAL A 669 -2.25 25.51 -31.26
CA VAL A 669 -2.81 26.48 -32.21
C VAL A 669 -4.25 26.08 -32.56
N PRO A 670 -5.23 26.99 -32.48
CA PRO A 670 -6.60 26.72 -32.90
C PRO A 670 -6.69 26.25 -34.36
N ILE A 671 -7.36 25.13 -34.62
CA ILE A 671 -7.62 24.64 -35.98
C ILE A 671 -9.12 24.64 -36.25
N VAL A 672 -9.55 25.40 -37.23
CA VAL A 672 -10.94 25.43 -37.71
C VAL A 672 -11.01 24.65 -39.01
N VAL A 673 -11.93 23.71 -39.08
CA VAL A 673 -12.11 22.86 -40.25
C VAL A 673 -13.25 23.38 -41.12
N LEU A 674 -13.02 23.52 -42.42
CA LEU A 674 -14.09 23.72 -43.39
C LEU A 674 -14.50 22.34 -43.92
N SER A 675 -15.72 21.89 -43.64
CA SER A 675 -16.17 20.52 -43.99
C SER A 675 -17.39 20.53 -44.90
N ALA A 676 -17.43 19.65 -45.90
CA ALA A 676 -18.61 19.45 -46.76
C ALA A 676 -19.75 18.66 -46.10
N ARG A 677 -19.57 18.17 -44.86
CA ARG A 677 -20.56 17.35 -44.15
C ARG A 677 -21.35 18.16 -43.13
N ALA A 678 -22.67 18.18 -43.29
CA ALA A 678 -23.62 18.71 -42.31
C ALA A 678 -24.08 17.59 -41.36
N GLY A 679 -23.90 17.77 -40.04
CA GLY A 679 -24.40 16.85 -39.00
C GLY A 679 -23.43 16.65 -37.83
N GLU A 680 -23.97 16.36 -36.64
CA GLU A 680 -23.23 16.26 -35.36
C GLU A 680 -22.08 15.22 -35.37
N GLU A 681 -22.15 14.17 -36.19
CA GLU A 681 -21.12 13.11 -36.27
C GLU A 681 -19.86 13.54 -37.05
N ALA A 682 -20.01 14.31 -38.14
CA ALA A 682 -18.88 14.78 -38.95
C ALA A 682 -18.14 15.95 -38.31
N SER A 683 -18.87 16.75 -37.54
CA SER A 683 -18.33 17.66 -36.53
C SER A 683 -17.47 16.92 -35.52
N GLY A 684 -17.97 15.77 -35.06
CA GLY A 684 -17.31 14.86 -34.13
C GLY A 684 -15.98 14.32 -34.65
N GLU A 685 -15.86 13.92 -35.92
CA GLU A 685 -14.60 13.41 -36.50
C GLU A 685 -13.52 14.49 -36.64
N GLY A 686 -13.89 15.70 -37.07
CA GLY A 686 -12.96 16.83 -37.13
C GLY A 686 -12.49 17.26 -35.74
N LEU A 687 -13.42 17.34 -34.78
CA LEU A 687 -13.12 17.60 -33.36
C LEU A 687 -12.27 16.46 -32.74
N ALA A 688 -12.55 15.20 -33.07
CA ALA A 688 -11.82 14.01 -32.60
C ALA A 688 -10.41 13.91 -33.18
N ALA A 689 -10.21 14.36 -34.43
CA ALA A 689 -8.89 14.49 -35.03
C ALA A 689 -8.06 15.60 -34.37
N GLY A 690 -8.73 16.49 -33.61
CA GLY A 690 -8.11 17.55 -32.85
C GLY A 690 -8.37 18.95 -33.40
N ALA A 691 -9.34 19.16 -34.29
CA ALA A 691 -9.79 20.52 -34.62
C ALA A 691 -10.52 21.15 -33.42
N ASP A 692 -10.47 22.48 -33.30
CA ASP A 692 -11.13 23.23 -32.22
C ASP A 692 -12.56 23.65 -32.60
N ASP A 693 -12.82 23.81 -33.89
CA ASP A 693 -14.13 24.15 -34.41
C ASP A 693 -14.24 23.64 -35.85
N TYR A 694 -15.45 23.58 -36.36
CA TYR A 694 -15.75 23.18 -37.73
C TYR A 694 -16.85 24.08 -38.29
N LEU A 695 -16.76 24.35 -39.58
CA LEU A 695 -17.74 25.12 -40.31
C LEU A 695 -18.19 24.30 -41.52
N VAL A 696 -19.50 24.09 -41.63
CA VAL A 696 -20.11 23.27 -42.66
C VAL A 696 -20.29 24.08 -43.94
N LYS A 697 -19.80 23.55 -45.06
CA LYS A 697 -20.07 24.03 -46.42
C LYS A 697 -21.49 23.57 -46.81
N PRO A 698 -22.39 24.46 -47.31
CA PRO A 698 -22.18 25.88 -47.58
C PRO A 698 -22.35 26.76 -46.32
N PHE A 699 -21.42 27.67 -46.09
CA PHE A 699 -21.43 28.59 -44.95
C PHE A 699 -21.70 30.05 -45.35
N SER A 700 -22.14 30.86 -44.39
CA SER A 700 -22.26 32.31 -44.57
C SER A 700 -20.97 33.05 -44.20
N ALA A 701 -20.69 34.16 -44.87
CA ALA A 701 -19.52 35.00 -44.59
C ALA A 701 -19.47 35.53 -43.14
N ARG A 702 -20.64 35.79 -42.54
CA ARG A 702 -20.75 36.24 -41.14
C ARG A 702 -20.39 35.12 -40.17
N ASP A 703 -20.83 33.90 -40.44
CA ASP A 703 -20.57 32.72 -39.60
C ASP A 703 -19.07 32.38 -39.58
N LEU A 704 -18.44 32.35 -40.77
CA LEU A 704 -16.99 32.15 -40.90
C LEU A 704 -16.18 33.16 -40.07
N THR A 705 -16.51 34.45 -40.18
CA THR A 705 -15.78 35.53 -39.50
C THR A 705 -15.97 35.47 -37.98
N ALA A 706 -17.17 35.13 -37.50
CA ALA A 706 -17.48 34.99 -36.08
C ALA A 706 -16.72 33.81 -35.46
N ARG A 707 -16.68 32.65 -36.14
CA ARG A 707 -15.97 31.45 -35.66
C ARG A 707 -14.47 31.65 -35.60
N VAL A 708 -13.87 32.28 -36.62
CA VAL A 708 -12.44 32.60 -36.60
C VAL A 708 -12.09 33.48 -35.41
N ARG A 709 -12.89 34.51 -35.12
CA ARG A 709 -12.66 35.39 -33.96
C ARG A 709 -12.77 34.65 -32.62
N ALA A 710 -13.83 33.87 -32.42
CA ALA A 710 -14.06 33.15 -31.16
C ALA A 710 -12.94 32.14 -30.84
N ASN A 711 -12.43 31.45 -31.86
CA ASN A 711 -11.36 30.46 -31.68
C ASN A 711 -9.99 31.10 -31.37
N LEU A 712 -9.72 32.30 -31.90
CA LEU A 712 -8.53 33.07 -31.56
C LEU A 712 -8.51 33.46 -30.07
N ASP A 713 -9.63 33.96 -29.54
CA ASP A 713 -9.77 34.33 -28.12
C ASP A 713 -9.65 33.10 -27.19
N LEU A 714 -10.30 32.00 -27.57
CA LEU A 714 -10.31 30.75 -26.80
C LEU A 714 -8.92 30.07 -26.77
N GLY A 715 -8.17 30.13 -27.87
CA GLY A 715 -6.79 29.63 -27.96
C GLY A 715 -5.80 30.39 -27.08
N GLN A 716 -6.05 31.67 -26.78
CA GLN A 716 -5.23 32.42 -25.82
C GLN A 716 -5.53 32.01 -24.37
N ALA A 717 -6.81 31.89 -23.99
CA ALA A 717 -7.22 31.47 -22.65
C ALA A 717 -6.78 30.03 -22.30
N ARG A 718 -6.89 29.08 -23.25
CA ARG A 718 -6.46 27.68 -23.04
C ARG A 718 -4.98 27.55 -22.68
N ARG A 719 -4.12 28.34 -23.30
CA ARG A 719 -2.67 28.33 -23.03
C ARG A 719 -2.34 28.73 -21.60
N GLN A 720 -3.07 29.71 -21.04
CA GLN A 720 -2.93 30.10 -19.64
C GLN A 720 -3.40 28.98 -18.67
N VAL A 721 -4.52 28.33 -18.94
CA VAL A 721 -5.07 27.28 -18.07
C VAL A 721 -4.20 26.01 -18.06
N ILE A 722 -3.69 25.56 -19.21
CA ILE A 722 -2.84 24.36 -19.30
C ILE A 722 -1.54 24.53 -18.51
N SER A 723 -0.94 25.72 -18.58
CA SER A 723 0.25 26.04 -17.79
C SER A 723 -0.02 25.94 -16.28
N ARG A 724 -1.19 26.41 -15.83
CA ARG A 724 -1.63 26.35 -14.42
C ARG A 724 -1.89 24.91 -13.93
N LEU A 725 -2.56 24.08 -14.74
CA LEU A 725 -2.87 22.69 -14.38
C LEU A 725 -1.63 21.80 -14.26
N ARG A 726 -0.65 21.96 -15.16
CA ARG A 726 0.61 21.20 -15.07
C ARG A 726 1.35 21.46 -13.76
N GLY A 727 1.45 22.72 -13.35
CA GLY A 727 2.07 23.06 -12.06
C GLY A 727 1.37 22.42 -10.86
N LEU A 728 0.03 22.34 -10.86
CA LEU A 728 -0.73 21.68 -9.78
C LEU A 728 -0.51 20.16 -9.75
N VAL A 729 -0.43 19.50 -10.91
CA VAL A 729 -0.17 18.06 -11.02
C VAL A 729 1.23 17.72 -10.52
N ASP A 730 2.23 18.52 -10.88
CA ASP A 730 3.62 18.31 -10.44
C ASP A 730 3.75 18.47 -8.91
N ALA A 731 3.10 19.49 -8.34
CA ALA A 731 3.02 19.67 -6.89
C ALA A 731 2.28 18.52 -6.20
N ALA A 732 1.18 18.04 -6.78
CA ALA A 732 0.44 16.91 -6.24
C ALA A 732 1.27 15.63 -6.25
N ALA A 733 2.02 15.37 -7.32
CA ALA A 733 2.92 14.22 -7.44
C ALA A 733 4.06 14.30 -6.41
N ALA A 734 4.71 15.44 -6.28
CA ALA A 734 5.83 15.64 -5.36
C ALA A 734 5.43 15.50 -3.88
N VAL A 735 4.26 16.00 -3.48
CA VAL A 735 3.78 15.85 -2.09
C VAL A 735 3.27 14.42 -1.85
N SER A 736 2.85 13.69 -2.89
CA SER A 736 2.34 12.31 -2.75
C SER A 736 3.44 11.26 -2.56
N THR A 737 4.71 11.57 -2.86
CA THR A 737 5.83 10.62 -2.69
C THR A 737 6.40 10.59 -1.28
N VAL A 738 5.89 11.43 -0.39
CA VAL A 738 6.45 11.75 0.91
C VAL A 738 5.59 11.18 2.03
N ARG A 739 6.20 10.71 3.14
CA ARG A 739 5.50 9.93 4.17
C ARG A 739 5.37 10.64 5.52
N THR A 740 6.31 11.52 5.87
CA THR A 740 6.31 12.18 7.18
C THR A 740 5.76 13.60 7.12
N THR A 741 5.23 14.06 8.25
CA THR A 741 4.70 15.43 8.40
C THR A 741 5.78 16.47 8.04
N ALA A 742 7.03 16.27 8.49
CA ALA A 742 8.12 17.22 8.27
C ALA A 742 8.49 17.36 6.79
N GLU A 743 8.60 16.25 6.07
CA GLU A 743 8.93 16.26 4.65
C GLU A 743 7.78 16.81 3.80
N VAL A 744 6.52 16.50 4.15
CA VAL A 744 5.33 17.06 3.48
C VAL A 744 5.35 18.58 3.55
N LEU A 745 5.65 19.14 4.73
CA LEU A 745 5.76 20.59 4.92
C LEU A 745 6.87 21.20 4.04
N ASP A 746 8.03 20.56 3.98
CA ASP A 746 9.20 21.07 3.23
C ASP A 746 8.99 21.02 1.71
N VAL A 747 8.50 19.90 1.19
CA VAL A 747 8.19 19.74 -0.24
C VAL A 747 7.07 20.68 -0.66
N ALA A 748 6.05 20.84 0.18
CA ALA A 748 4.96 21.79 -0.04
C ALA A 748 5.46 23.23 -0.12
N ALA A 749 6.28 23.67 0.84
CA ALA A 749 6.80 25.04 0.88
C ALA A 749 7.61 25.39 -0.40
N ARG A 750 8.46 24.47 -0.86
CA ARG A 750 9.25 24.63 -2.09
C ARG A 750 8.39 24.70 -3.36
N HIS A 751 7.38 23.85 -3.48
CA HIS A 751 6.49 23.85 -4.64
C HIS A 751 5.59 25.09 -4.70
N VAL A 752 5.05 25.53 -3.56
CA VAL A 752 4.27 26.77 -3.52
C VAL A 752 5.13 27.94 -3.99
N LEU A 753 6.38 28.06 -3.53
CA LEU A 753 7.30 29.12 -3.97
C LEU A 753 7.54 29.06 -5.49
N ALA A 754 7.90 27.88 -6.00
CA ALA A 754 8.22 27.68 -7.41
C ALA A 754 7.04 27.96 -8.36
N MET A 755 5.81 27.64 -7.94
CA MET A 755 4.61 27.84 -8.76
C MET A 755 4.09 29.28 -8.76
N THR A 756 4.37 30.03 -7.69
CA THR A 756 3.76 31.34 -7.47
C THR A 756 4.72 32.51 -7.63
N GLY A 757 6.03 32.25 -7.65
CA GLY A 757 7.03 33.31 -7.61
C GLY A 757 6.98 34.14 -6.32
N ALA A 758 6.40 33.58 -5.25
CA ALA A 758 6.30 34.24 -3.95
C ALA A 758 7.68 34.62 -3.41
N GLY A 759 7.76 35.73 -2.68
CA GLY A 759 9.00 36.19 -2.04
C GLY A 759 9.34 35.39 -0.78
N ARG A 760 8.37 34.72 -0.14
CA ARG A 760 8.59 33.79 0.97
C ARG A 760 7.36 32.90 1.15
N VAL A 761 7.57 31.65 1.57
CA VAL A 761 6.51 30.71 1.93
C VAL A 761 6.83 30.03 3.25
N VAL A 762 5.85 29.99 4.16
CA VAL A 762 5.93 29.26 5.42
C VAL A 762 4.73 28.33 5.53
N VAL A 763 4.99 27.06 5.79
CA VAL A 763 3.96 26.03 6.04
C VAL A 763 4.15 25.50 7.45
N THR A 764 3.08 25.46 8.23
CA THR A 764 3.10 25.05 9.64
C THR A 764 2.02 24.03 9.92
N ALA A 765 2.32 23.06 10.76
CA ALA A 765 1.35 22.09 11.29
C ALA A 765 1.79 21.67 12.71
N PRO A 766 0.88 21.22 13.59
CA PRO A 766 1.27 20.52 14.82
C PRO A 766 2.35 19.47 14.54
N GLY A 767 3.51 19.63 15.18
CA GLY A 767 4.67 18.76 15.01
C GLY A 767 5.75 19.25 14.03
N GLY A 768 5.55 20.33 13.27
CA GLY A 768 6.57 20.80 12.33
C GLY A 768 6.32 22.16 11.66
N ARG A 769 7.39 22.76 11.13
CA ARG A 769 7.36 23.99 10.34
C ARG A 769 8.40 23.89 9.22
N ALA A 770 8.00 24.27 8.01
CA ALA A 770 8.91 24.47 6.89
C ALA A 770 8.82 25.91 6.39
N GLU A 771 9.96 26.43 5.94
CA GLU A 771 10.09 27.80 5.47
C GLU A 771 11.07 27.85 4.30
N VAL A 772 10.67 28.54 3.23
CA VAL A 772 11.50 28.74 2.05
C VAL A 772 11.46 30.22 1.66
N ASP A 773 12.64 30.81 1.53
CA ASP A 773 12.82 32.23 1.19
C ASP A 773 13.05 32.40 -0.32
N GLY A 774 12.35 33.35 -0.92
CA GLY A 774 12.43 33.76 -2.32
C GLY A 774 12.80 35.24 -2.51
N GLY A 775 13.20 35.94 -1.43
CA GLY A 775 13.64 37.34 -1.49
C GLY A 775 12.68 38.38 -0.89
N ALA A 776 11.78 38.01 0.02
CA ALA A 776 10.89 38.96 0.72
C ALA A 776 11.59 39.68 1.91
N GLU A 777 11.09 40.85 2.31
CA GLU A 777 11.61 41.56 3.48
C GLU A 777 11.36 40.77 4.79
N PRO A 778 12.36 40.63 5.69
CA PRO A 778 12.29 39.73 6.84
C PRO A 778 11.19 40.01 7.89
N ALA A 779 10.59 41.20 7.86
CA ALA A 779 9.72 41.72 8.93
C ALA A 779 8.29 42.09 8.50
N ALA A 780 7.90 41.84 7.24
CA ALA A 780 6.55 42.13 6.76
C ALA A 780 5.54 41.06 7.22
N PRO A 781 4.26 41.42 7.53
CA PRO A 781 3.20 40.44 7.72
C PRO A 781 2.93 39.67 6.41
N ALA A 782 2.45 38.43 6.53
CA ALA A 782 2.12 37.62 5.34
C ALA A 782 0.96 38.25 4.57
N ASP A 783 1.10 38.35 3.24
CA ASP A 783 0.06 38.90 2.36
C ASP A 783 -1.14 37.95 2.25
N VAL A 784 -0.87 36.64 2.31
CA VAL A 784 -1.89 35.60 2.27
C VAL A 784 -1.67 34.60 3.40
N LEU A 785 -2.72 34.35 4.19
CA LEU A 785 -2.80 33.33 5.23
C LEU A 785 -3.97 32.40 4.89
N LEU A 786 -3.68 31.11 4.75
CA LEU A 786 -4.67 30.08 4.46
C LEU A 786 -4.57 28.93 5.46
N ALA A 787 -5.73 28.45 5.92
CA ALA A 787 -5.81 27.20 6.64
C ALA A 787 -5.49 26.02 5.70
N LEU A 788 -4.82 25.00 6.22
CA LEU A 788 -4.63 23.71 5.58
C LEU A 788 -5.72 22.77 6.10
N PRO A 789 -6.81 22.54 5.34
CA PRO A 789 -7.87 21.65 5.76
C PRO A 789 -7.52 20.18 5.49
N ASP A 790 -7.83 19.29 6.44
CA ASP A 790 -7.89 17.84 6.19
C ASP A 790 -9.14 17.46 5.36
N THR A 791 -9.37 16.16 5.16
CA THR A 791 -10.57 15.65 4.46
C THR A 791 -11.88 16.05 5.12
N SER A 792 -11.87 16.25 6.44
CA SER A 792 -13.01 16.74 7.21
C SER A 792 -13.17 18.26 7.12
N GLY A 793 -12.19 18.98 6.57
CA GLY A 793 -12.14 20.43 6.56
C GLY A 793 -11.67 21.05 7.88
N ALA A 794 -11.23 20.26 8.85
CA ALA A 794 -10.60 20.76 10.06
C ALA A 794 -9.19 21.26 9.77
N THR A 795 -8.77 22.33 10.43
CA THR A 795 -7.48 22.96 10.17
C THR A 795 -6.36 22.11 10.80
N VAL A 796 -5.58 21.45 9.95
CA VAL A 796 -4.41 20.65 10.36
C VAL A 796 -3.11 21.43 10.30
N GLY A 797 -3.14 22.66 9.78
CA GLY A 797 -1.98 23.54 9.69
C GLY A 797 -2.31 24.85 8.99
N GLU A 798 -1.29 25.65 8.70
CA GLU A 798 -1.43 26.96 8.05
C GLU A 798 -0.35 27.16 6.98
N LEU A 799 -0.75 27.77 5.87
CA LEU A 799 0.10 28.25 4.79
C LEU A 799 0.14 29.79 4.83
N ARG A 800 1.34 30.34 4.89
CA ARG A 800 1.62 31.78 4.86
C ARG A 800 2.49 32.11 3.65
N VAL A 801 2.09 33.11 2.88
CA VAL A 801 2.77 33.50 1.64
C VAL A 801 2.98 35.01 1.62
N TRP A 802 4.18 35.42 1.22
CA TRP A 802 4.57 36.82 0.98
C TRP A 802 4.81 37.04 -0.50
N SER A 803 4.43 38.21 -1.00
CA SER A 803 4.51 38.59 -2.41
C SER A 803 5.95 38.70 -2.89
N GLY A 804 6.18 38.33 -4.15
CA GLY A 804 7.46 38.50 -4.84
C GLY A 804 7.49 39.74 -5.75
N SER A 805 8.48 39.81 -6.63
CA SER A 805 8.66 40.93 -7.58
C SER A 805 7.55 41.08 -8.63
N GLU A 806 6.76 40.02 -8.86
CA GLU A 806 5.67 39.99 -9.84
C GLU A 806 4.28 40.30 -9.24
N GLY A 807 4.22 40.61 -7.94
CA GLY A 807 2.97 40.91 -7.22
C GLY A 807 2.44 39.74 -6.37
N PRO A 808 1.26 39.91 -5.74
CA PRO A 808 0.69 38.89 -4.86
C PRO A 808 0.19 37.67 -5.66
N PRO A 809 0.48 36.44 -5.21
CA PRO A 809 -0.02 35.24 -5.87
C PRO A 809 -1.53 35.16 -5.89
N GLU A 810 -2.07 34.56 -6.94
CA GLU A 810 -3.50 34.45 -7.15
C GLU A 810 -4.17 33.58 -6.06
N PRO A 811 -5.16 34.10 -5.29
CA PRO A 811 -5.71 33.41 -4.11
C PRO A 811 -6.32 32.03 -4.41
N ALA A 812 -6.86 31.84 -5.62
CA ALA A 812 -7.46 30.58 -6.03
C ALA A 812 -6.44 29.44 -6.18
N VAL A 813 -5.20 29.72 -6.64
CA VAL A 813 -4.13 28.70 -6.72
C VAL A 813 -3.71 28.27 -5.31
N LEU A 814 -3.47 29.26 -4.45
CA LEU A 814 -3.03 29.02 -3.08
C LEU A 814 -4.06 28.22 -2.28
N THR A 815 -5.35 28.48 -2.51
CA THR A 815 -6.45 27.73 -1.86
C THR A 815 -6.47 26.26 -2.28
N GLN A 816 -6.20 25.95 -3.55
CA GLN A 816 -6.13 24.55 -4.01
C GLN A 816 -4.89 23.84 -3.47
N LEU A 817 -3.73 24.50 -3.47
CA LEU A 817 -2.51 23.96 -2.86
C LEU A 817 -2.69 23.71 -1.37
N ALA A 818 -3.31 24.64 -0.64
CA ALA A 818 -3.60 24.48 0.80
C ALA A 818 -4.44 23.23 1.10
N ARG A 819 -5.46 22.93 0.28
CA ARG A 819 -6.26 21.70 0.41
C ARG A 819 -5.43 20.44 0.14
N LEU A 820 -4.59 20.48 -0.89
CA LEU A 820 -3.77 19.33 -1.29
C LEU A 820 -2.71 19.00 -0.22
N ILE A 821 -2.10 20.04 0.35
CA ILE A 821 -1.15 19.92 1.46
C ILE A 821 -1.86 19.40 2.72
N GLY A 822 -3.04 19.93 3.05
CA GLY A 822 -3.81 19.48 4.22
C GLY A 822 -4.22 18.01 4.15
N LEU A 823 -4.71 17.54 2.99
CA LEU A 823 -4.97 16.11 2.73
C LEU A 823 -3.74 15.23 2.91
N ARG A 824 -2.56 15.71 2.51
CA ARG A 824 -1.32 14.94 2.62
C ARG A 824 -0.76 14.92 4.04
N LEU A 825 -0.92 16.02 4.79
CA LEU A 825 -0.60 16.07 6.21
C LEU A 825 -1.45 15.09 7.03
N GLU A 826 -2.73 14.94 6.70
CA GLU A 826 -3.60 13.95 7.35
C GLU A 826 -3.11 12.52 7.13
N ASN A 827 -2.81 12.15 5.88
CA ASN A 827 -2.27 10.82 5.56
C ASN A 827 -0.93 10.55 6.25
N ALA A 828 -0.04 11.54 6.29
CA ALA A 828 1.24 11.43 6.98
C ALA A 828 1.07 11.21 8.49
N ARG A 829 0.10 11.90 9.12
CA ARG A 829 -0.20 11.71 10.55
C ARG A 829 -0.81 10.34 10.86
N LEU A 830 -1.71 9.85 10.01
CA LEU A 830 -2.28 8.50 10.15
C LEU A 830 -1.17 7.44 10.08
N TYR A 831 -0.26 7.58 9.12
CA TYR A 831 0.90 6.72 8.99
C TYR A 831 1.81 6.77 10.23
N GLU A 832 2.12 7.97 10.74
CA GLU A 832 2.93 8.16 11.96
C GLU A 832 2.24 7.59 13.21
N ALA A 833 0.91 7.69 13.32
CA ALA A 833 0.14 7.14 14.44
C ALA A 833 0.10 5.61 14.40
N GLU A 834 -0.17 5.02 13.23
CA GLU A 834 -0.12 3.58 13.01
C GLU A 834 1.28 3.02 13.36
N HIS A 835 2.33 3.73 12.95
CA HIS A 835 3.71 3.38 13.27
C HIS A 835 3.97 3.40 14.78
N ARG A 836 3.58 4.46 15.51
CA ARG A 836 3.74 4.52 16.97
C ARG A 836 3.06 3.37 17.70
N ILE A 837 1.85 3.00 17.29
CA ILE A 837 1.10 1.89 17.90
C ILE A 837 1.85 0.58 17.68
N ALA A 838 2.26 0.32 16.44
CA ALA A 838 3.01 -0.88 16.08
C ALA A 838 4.33 -0.99 16.87
N THR A 839 5.08 0.11 17.01
CA THR A 839 6.36 0.12 17.75
C THR A 839 6.15 -0.10 19.25
N THR A 840 5.08 0.48 19.81
CA THR A 840 4.71 0.29 21.22
C THR A 840 4.34 -1.18 21.49
N LEU A 841 3.59 -1.81 20.60
CA LEU A 841 3.24 -3.23 20.71
C LEU A 841 4.49 -4.11 20.67
N GLN A 842 5.36 -3.89 19.69
CA GLN A 842 6.59 -4.67 19.53
C GLN A 842 7.49 -4.58 20.78
N HIS A 843 7.69 -3.38 21.32
CA HIS A 843 8.45 -3.20 22.57
C HIS A 843 7.77 -3.78 23.81
N SER A 844 6.43 -3.76 23.86
CA SER A 844 5.68 -4.38 24.96
C SER A 844 5.72 -5.91 24.90
N MET A 845 5.89 -6.48 23.71
CA MET A 845 5.90 -7.91 23.49
C MET A 845 7.29 -8.49 23.79
N LEU A 846 8.39 -7.94 23.29
CA LEU A 846 9.73 -8.52 23.52
C LEU A 846 10.09 -8.64 25.02
N PRO A 847 10.79 -9.72 25.44
CA PRO A 847 11.16 -9.92 26.84
C PRO A 847 12.02 -8.76 27.37
N GLN A 848 11.61 -8.12 28.47
CA GLN A 848 12.38 -7.03 29.10
C GLN A 848 13.64 -7.53 29.84
N SER A 849 13.63 -8.80 30.26
CA SER A 849 14.76 -9.46 30.92
C SER A 849 14.79 -10.94 30.55
N LEU A 850 15.98 -11.50 30.39
CA LEU A 850 16.18 -12.93 30.12
C LEU A 850 16.30 -13.74 31.41
N PRO A 851 15.82 -15.00 31.43
CA PRO A 851 16.03 -15.89 32.56
C PRO A 851 17.51 -16.22 32.73
N ARG A 852 17.93 -16.40 33.99
CA ARG A 852 19.30 -16.79 34.35
C ARG A 852 19.31 -18.25 34.75
N VAL A 853 20.15 -19.06 34.10
CA VAL A 853 20.22 -20.51 34.34
C VAL A 853 21.69 -20.89 34.56
N PRO A 854 22.07 -21.51 35.69
CA PRO A 854 23.43 -22.03 35.88
C PRO A 854 23.84 -22.98 34.74
N GLY A 855 25.07 -22.85 34.24
CA GLY A 855 25.55 -23.59 33.07
C GLY A 855 25.16 -22.97 31.71
N ALA A 856 24.43 -21.86 31.70
CA ALA A 856 24.04 -21.16 30.47
C ALA A 856 24.10 -19.63 30.63
N GLN A 857 24.96 -18.98 29.85
CA GLN A 857 24.95 -17.52 29.72
C GLN A 857 24.14 -17.13 28.47
N VAL A 858 23.10 -16.32 28.63
CA VAL A 858 22.23 -15.88 27.53
C VAL A 858 22.25 -14.36 27.42
N ALA A 859 22.38 -13.86 26.19
CA ALA A 859 22.19 -12.46 25.87
C ALA A 859 21.27 -12.32 24.67
N SER A 860 20.52 -11.23 24.61
CA SER A 860 19.72 -10.86 23.44
C SER A 860 19.96 -9.40 23.09
N ARG A 861 19.79 -9.10 21.81
CA ARG A 861 19.73 -7.74 21.32
C ARG A 861 18.73 -7.67 20.18
N TYR A 862 18.10 -6.51 20.07
CA TYR A 862 17.18 -6.22 18.99
C TYR A 862 17.47 -4.81 18.46
N LEU A 863 17.57 -4.68 17.15
CA LEU A 863 17.80 -3.43 16.46
C LEU A 863 16.72 -3.26 15.38
N PRO A 864 15.87 -2.24 15.48
CA PRO A 864 14.89 -1.95 14.44
C PRO A 864 15.56 -1.63 13.09
N GLY A 865 14.86 -1.89 11.99
CA GLY A 865 15.19 -1.42 10.66
C GLY A 865 15.31 0.11 10.58
N SER A 866 15.73 0.66 9.43
CA SER A 866 16.03 2.10 9.27
C SER A 866 14.91 3.06 9.72
N SER A 867 15.29 4.30 10.02
CA SER A 867 14.45 5.38 10.54
C SER A 867 13.29 5.83 9.62
N GLU A 868 13.17 5.31 8.40
CA GLU A 868 12.12 5.62 7.41
C GLU A 868 10.97 4.58 7.40
N ALA A 869 10.69 3.95 8.54
CA ALA A 869 9.72 2.87 8.78
C ALA A 869 10.25 1.48 8.36
N GLU A 870 10.12 0.47 9.22
CA GLU A 870 8.86 -0.18 9.54
C GLU A 870 8.93 -0.87 10.92
N VAL A 871 7.77 -1.25 11.47
CA VAL A 871 7.71 -2.22 12.56
C VAL A 871 7.78 -3.59 11.92
N GLY A 872 8.85 -4.33 12.18
CA GLY A 872 9.05 -5.65 11.56
C GLY A 872 8.39 -6.80 12.32
N GLY A 873 8.44 -7.95 11.66
CA GLY A 873 7.90 -9.20 12.15
C GLY A 873 8.85 -9.96 13.08
N ASP A 874 10.10 -9.50 13.22
CA ASP A 874 11.15 -10.13 14.00
C ASP A 874 10.83 -10.16 15.49
N TRP A 875 10.99 -11.35 16.08
CA TRP A 875 10.83 -11.55 17.50
C TRP A 875 11.72 -12.65 18.04
N TYR A 876 11.90 -12.60 19.35
CA TYR A 876 12.62 -13.62 20.07
C TYR A 876 11.98 -13.89 21.42
N ASP A 877 12.24 -15.07 21.96
CA ASP A 877 11.83 -15.44 23.30
C ASP A 877 12.81 -16.40 23.97
N VAL A 878 12.89 -16.34 25.30
CA VAL A 878 13.71 -17.23 26.12
C VAL A 878 12.88 -17.72 27.30
N ILE A 879 12.63 -19.03 27.37
CA ILE A 879 11.66 -19.65 28.27
C ILE A 879 12.35 -20.75 29.09
N VAL A 880 12.10 -20.77 30.40
CA VAL A 880 12.51 -21.88 31.28
C VAL A 880 11.29 -22.75 31.55
N ALA A 881 11.36 -24.03 31.20
CA ALA A 881 10.26 -24.98 31.40
C ALA A 881 10.78 -26.32 31.94
N ALA A 882 9.96 -26.99 32.75
CA ALA A 882 10.27 -28.29 33.31
C ALA A 882 10.38 -29.37 32.22
N ASN A 883 11.22 -30.37 32.44
CA ASN A 883 11.34 -31.51 31.53
C ASN A 883 10.01 -32.28 31.46
N SER A 884 9.59 -32.58 30.23
CA SER A 884 8.36 -33.32 29.97
C SER A 884 8.43 -34.73 30.61
N PRO A 885 7.40 -35.20 31.35
CA PRO A 885 7.39 -36.53 31.97
C PRO A 885 7.38 -37.70 30.97
N GLY A 886 7.25 -37.43 29.67
CA GLY A 886 6.95 -38.42 28.63
C GLY A 886 8.13 -39.01 27.86
N SER A 887 9.37 -38.51 27.98
CA SER A 887 10.52 -39.07 27.25
C SER A 887 11.35 -40.03 28.13
N SER A 888 10.71 -41.05 28.69
CA SER A 888 11.42 -42.12 29.39
C SER A 888 12.12 -43.05 28.38
N ALA A 889 13.42 -42.82 28.14
CA ALA A 889 14.31 -43.93 27.81
C ALA A 889 14.47 -44.79 29.09
N PRO A 890 14.37 -46.12 29.02
CA PRO A 890 14.41 -46.95 30.22
C PRO A 890 15.85 -47.00 30.76
N GLY A 891 16.11 -46.33 31.89
CA GLY A 891 17.34 -46.54 32.68
C GLY A 891 18.04 -45.32 33.29
N GLY A 892 17.51 -44.09 33.21
CA GLY A 892 18.14 -42.92 33.84
C GLY A 892 17.34 -42.39 35.02
N ALA A 893 17.98 -42.21 36.18
CA ALA A 893 17.41 -41.41 37.28
C ALA A 893 17.08 -40.00 36.74
N GLY A 894 15.81 -39.61 36.76
CA GLY A 894 15.36 -38.33 36.24
C GLY A 894 16.00 -37.18 37.00
N SER A 895 16.69 -36.30 36.29
CA SER A 895 17.03 -34.99 36.83
C SER A 895 15.84 -34.06 36.61
N ASP A 896 15.28 -33.54 37.70
CA ASP A 896 14.24 -32.49 37.76
C ASP A 896 14.76 -31.13 37.26
N THR A 897 15.67 -31.10 36.28
CA THR A 897 16.33 -29.88 35.81
C THR A 897 15.53 -29.21 34.70
N ALA A 898 15.15 -27.94 34.91
CA ALA A 898 14.43 -27.15 33.92
C ALA A 898 15.30 -26.91 32.66
N GLY A 899 14.71 -27.10 31.48
CA GLY A 899 15.34 -26.82 30.19
C GLY A 899 15.17 -25.36 29.77
N LEU A 900 16.20 -24.81 29.12
CA LEU A 900 16.22 -23.44 28.60
C LEU A 900 15.88 -23.44 27.11
N PHE A 901 14.73 -22.88 26.73
CA PHE A 901 14.30 -22.73 25.36
C PHE A 901 14.68 -21.34 24.82
N LEU A 902 15.31 -21.32 23.64
CA LEU A 902 15.63 -20.14 22.85
C LEU A 902 14.81 -20.21 21.57
N VAL A 903 14.04 -19.17 21.32
CA VAL A 903 13.17 -19.07 20.15
C VAL A 903 13.46 -17.77 19.43
N ILE A 904 13.59 -17.83 18.12
CA ILE A 904 13.60 -16.65 17.27
C ILE A 904 12.71 -16.91 16.07
N GLY A 905 12.02 -15.88 15.60
CA GLY A 905 11.20 -15.99 14.41
C GLY A 905 11.00 -14.64 13.73
N ASP A 906 10.53 -14.72 12.50
CA ASP A 906 10.20 -13.60 11.65
C ASP A 906 8.84 -13.85 11.00
N VAL A 907 7.99 -12.83 10.98
CA VAL A 907 6.65 -12.85 10.38
C VAL A 907 6.67 -12.04 9.11
N VAL A 908 6.29 -12.67 8.00
CA VAL A 908 6.24 -12.01 6.70
C VAL A 908 5.23 -10.87 6.71
N GLY A 909 5.71 -9.66 6.42
CA GLY A 909 4.92 -8.43 6.36
C GLY A 909 5.50 -7.32 7.22
N LYS A 910 4.87 -6.15 7.21
CA LYS A 910 5.32 -4.95 7.93
C LYS A 910 4.14 -4.23 8.59
N GLY A 911 4.41 -3.46 9.66
CA GLY A 911 3.41 -2.62 10.34
C GLY A 911 2.53 -3.36 11.36
N VAL A 912 1.39 -2.78 11.72
CA VAL A 912 0.53 -3.29 12.81
C VAL A 912 0.12 -4.75 12.62
N GLN A 913 -0.13 -5.19 11.38
CA GLN A 913 -0.53 -6.58 11.11
C GLN A 913 0.59 -7.59 11.36
N ALA A 914 1.84 -7.23 11.03
CA ALA A 914 2.99 -8.08 11.31
C ALA A 914 3.27 -8.15 12.82
N ALA A 915 3.23 -7.01 13.52
CA ALA A 915 3.37 -6.96 14.98
C ALA A 915 2.28 -7.79 15.70
N ALA A 916 1.03 -7.72 15.22
CA ALA A 916 -0.06 -8.51 15.77
C ALA A 916 0.13 -10.02 15.52
N GLY A 917 0.52 -10.40 14.30
CA GLY A 917 0.82 -11.79 13.95
C GLY A 917 1.97 -12.35 14.78
N MET A 918 3.04 -11.57 14.95
CA MET A 918 4.17 -11.87 15.80
C MET A 918 3.74 -12.18 17.24
N GLY A 919 2.94 -11.29 17.86
CA GLY A 919 2.45 -11.49 19.22
C GLY A 919 1.64 -12.77 19.39
N GLN A 920 0.76 -13.07 18.43
CA GLN A 920 -0.03 -14.29 18.42
C GLN A 920 0.83 -15.56 18.33
N LEU A 921 1.79 -15.57 17.39
CA LEU A 921 2.66 -16.73 17.18
C LEU A 921 3.57 -16.97 18.38
N ARG A 922 4.16 -15.91 18.92
CA ARG A 922 5.02 -15.99 20.09
C ARG A 922 4.27 -16.51 21.31
N ASN A 923 3.10 -15.94 21.62
CA ASN A 923 2.32 -16.36 22.79
C ASN A 923 1.82 -17.80 22.67
N ALA A 924 1.38 -18.20 21.48
CA ALA A 924 0.99 -19.59 21.22
C ALA A 924 2.17 -20.55 21.39
N LEU A 925 3.33 -20.24 20.82
CA LEU A 925 4.51 -21.10 20.95
C LEU A 925 5.00 -21.19 22.39
N ARG A 926 5.01 -20.07 23.12
CA ARG A 926 5.32 -20.02 24.54
C ARG A 926 4.37 -20.90 25.35
N ALA A 927 3.06 -20.84 25.09
CA ALA A 927 2.07 -21.69 25.76
C ALA A 927 2.36 -23.18 25.53
N TYR A 928 2.62 -23.59 24.28
CA TYR A 928 2.97 -24.99 23.98
C TYR A 928 4.25 -25.46 24.68
N ILE A 929 5.27 -24.61 24.77
CA ILE A 929 6.51 -24.93 25.49
C ILE A 929 6.24 -25.10 26.99
N LEU A 930 5.42 -24.23 27.60
CA LEU A 930 5.05 -24.32 29.01
C LEU A 930 4.15 -25.53 29.32
N GLU A 931 3.36 -25.99 28.35
CA GLU A 931 2.61 -27.25 28.44
C GLU A 931 3.51 -28.51 28.35
N GLY A 932 4.80 -28.33 28.06
CA GLY A 932 5.81 -29.39 28.07
C GLY A 932 6.07 -30.05 26.71
N PHE A 933 5.63 -29.45 25.60
CA PHE A 933 5.96 -29.94 24.26
C PHE A 933 7.43 -29.66 23.90
N ASP A 934 8.04 -30.57 23.12
CA ASP A 934 9.39 -30.38 22.60
C ASP A 934 9.41 -29.41 21.39
N CYS A 935 10.60 -29.04 20.89
CA CYS A 935 10.72 -28.03 19.84
C CYS A 935 9.92 -28.37 18.57
N GLY A 936 9.99 -29.61 18.09
CA GLY A 936 9.31 -30.06 16.88
C GLY A 936 7.80 -30.16 17.04
N GLU A 937 7.32 -30.69 18.17
CA GLU A 937 5.87 -30.77 18.43
C GLU A 937 5.26 -29.38 18.63
N ALA A 938 5.96 -28.48 19.31
CA ALA A 938 5.52 -27.10 19.50
C ALA A 938 5.39 -26.35 18.16
N LEU A 939 6.37 -26.49 17.24
CA LEU A 939 6.28 -25.93 15.89
C LEU A 939 5.17 -26.58 15.04
N THR A 940 4.96 -27.89 15.19
CA THR A 940 3.88 -28.62 14.48
C THR A 940 2.50 -28.10 14.90
N ARG A 941 2.30 -27.87 16.21
CA ARG A 941 1.06 -27.29 16.74
C ARG A 941 0.88 -25.84 16.32
N LEU A 942 1.97 -25.06 16.29
CA LEU A 942 1.96 -23.70 15.77
C LEU A 942 1.53 -23.66 14.30
N ASN A 943 2.03 -24.57 13.47
CA ASN A 943 1.64 -24.67 12.06
C ASN A 943 0.16 -25.00 11.85
N ARG A 944 -0.37 -25.94 12.63
CA ARG A 944 -1.81 -26.25 12.63
C ARG A 944 -2.67 -25.08 13.10
N LEU A 945 -2.19 -24.29 14.06
CA LEU A 945 -2.90 -23.09 14.51
C LEU A 945 -3.01 -22.06 13.38
N VAL A 946 -1.92 -21.80 12.67
CA VAL A 946 -1.91 -20.84 11.54
C VAL A 946 -2.80 -21.31 10.40
N ASP A 947 -2.77 -22.60 10.08
CA ASP A 947 -3.62 -23.19 9.03
C ASP A 947 -5.13 -23.05 9.35
N ASN A 948 -5.51 -23.32 10.61
CA ASN A 948 -6.90 -23.16 11.07
C ASN A 948 -7.39 -21.71 11.13
N LEU A 949 -6.48 -20.74 11.26
CA LEU A 949 -6.84 -19.32 11.27
C LEU A 949 -7.20 -18.80 9.86
N GLY A 950 -6.99 -19.58 8.80
CA GLY A 950 -7.35 -19.23 7.41
C GLY A 950 -6.63 -18.00 6.86
N ARG A 951 -5.59 -17.52 7.57
CA ARG A 951 -4.82 -16.33 7.20
C ARG A 951 -3.67 -16.74 6.28
N ARG A 952 -3.44 -16.00 5.19
CA ARG A 952 -2.20 -16.09 4.39
C ARG A 952 -1.01 -15.42 5.11
N GLN A 953 -0.76 -15.79 6.37
CA GLN A 953 0.40 -15.34 7.14
C GLN A 953 1.46 -16.45 7.11
N PHE A 954 2.69 -16.07 6.77
CA PHE A 954 3.84 -16.96 6.79
C PHE A 954 4.82 -16.48 7.86
N ALA A 955 5.44 -17.41 8.56
CA ALA A 955 6.49 -17.08 9.52
C ALA A 955 7.63 -18.10 9.46
N THR A 956 8.85 -17.61 9.60
CA THR A 956 10.00 -18.47 9.84
C THR A 956 10.26 -18.54 11.35
N VAL A 957 10.54 -19.72 11.89
CA VAL A 957 10.79 -19.89 13.34
C VAL A 957 11.85 -20.95 13.55
N VAL A 958 12.81 -20.71 14.44
CA VAL A 958 13.69 -21.75 14.99
C VAL A 958 13.53 -21.81 16.51
N CYS A 959 13.46 -23.02 17.04
CA CYS A 959 13.29 -23.31 18.46
C CYS A 959 14.41 -24.25 18.91
N ALA A 960 15.17 -23.86 19.93
CA ALA A 960 16.29 -24.61 20.48
C ALA A 960 16.18 -24.73 22.00
N ARG A 961 16.16 -25.96 22.53
CA ARG A 961 16.11 -26.29 23.96
C ARG A 961 17.46 -26.80 24.42
N PHE A 962 18.10 -26.08 25.33
CA PHE A 962 19.35 -26.46 25.97
C PHE A 962 19.12 -26.96 27.38
N ASP A 963 19.69 -28.13 27.69
CA ASP A 963 19.78 -28.64 29.06
C ASP A 963 21.21 -28.37 29.58
N PRO A 964 21.38 -27.49 30.58
CA PRO A 964 22.69 -27.10 31.10
C PRO A 964 23.41 -28.22 31.86
N VAL A 965 22.67 -29.23 32.35
CA VAL A 965 23.25 -30.34 33.11
C VAL A 965 23.69 -31.46 32.17
N SER A 966 22.81 -31.91 31.28
CA SER A 966 23.16 -32.94 30.30
C SER A 966 23.95 -32.41 29.11
N ARG A 967 24.05 -31.09 28.97
CA ARG A 967 24.71 -30.37 27.85
C ARG A 967 24.09 -30.66 26.49
N ARG A 968 22.88 -31.22 26.47
CA ARG A 968 22.16 -31.56 25.24
C ARG A 968 21.38 -30.37 24.72
N LEU A 969 21.57 -30.07 23.43
CA LEU A 969 20.79 -29.10 22.69
C LEU A 969 19.83 -29.84 21.77
N HIS A 970 18.52 -29.68 21.98
CA HIS A 970 17.48 -30.13 21.08
C HIS A 970 17.00 -28.97 20.22
N TYR A 971 16.75 -29.14 18.94
CA TYR A 971 16.33 -28.04 18.09
C TYR A 971 15.42 -28.47 16.95
N SER A 972 14.62 -27.54 16.46
CA SER A 972 13.79 -27.69 15.25
C SER A 972 13.66 -26.33 14.56
N SER A 973 13.48 -26.33 13.25
CA SER A 973 13.38 -25.10 12.44
C SER A 973 12.32 -25.23 11.36
N ALA A 974 11.51 -24.17 11.23
CA ALA A 974 10.51 -23.97 10.20
C ALA A 974 10.96 -22.84 9.27
N GLY A 975 11.72 -23.19 8.23
CA GLY A 975 12.16 -22.27 7.18
C GLY A 975 13.10 -21.14 7.61
N HIS A 976 13.62 -21.15 8.83
CA HIS A 976 14.46 -20.08 9.38
C HIS A 976 15.96 -20.30 9.09
N PRO A 977 16.77 -19.23 8.91
CA PRO A 977 18.22 -19.34 8.77
C PRO A 977 18.88 -20.22 9.86
N PRO A 978 19.90 -21.02 9.51
CA PRO A 978 20.54 -21.92 10.46
C PRO A 978 21.32 -21.17 11.54
N PRO A 979 21.14 -21.48 12.83
CA PRO A 979 21.97 -20.93 13.90
C PRO A 979 23.46 -21.19 13.69
N VAL A 980 24.32 -20.28 14.15
CA VAL A 980 25.78 -20.47 14.13
C VAL A 980 26.23 -21.11 15.44
N LEU A 981 26.96 -22.22 15.36
CA LEU A 981 27.58 -22.92 16.46
C LEU A 981 29.11 -22.73 16.40
N VAL A 982 29.69 -22.30 17.51
CA VAL A 982 31.15 -22.21 17.69
C VAL A 982 31.54 -23.09 18.85
N ARG A 983 32.31 -24.16 18.59
CA ARG A 983 32.92 -24.96 19.65
C ARG A 983 34.25 -24.35 20.09
N PRO A 984 34.69 -24.57 21.34
CA PRO A 984 35.98 -24.08 21.81
C PRO A 984 37.13 -24.44 20.86
N GLY A 985 37.90 -23.45 20.41
CA GLY A 985 39.06 -23.66 19.54
C GLY A 985 38.74 -24.07 18.09
N SER A 986 37.47 -24.06 17.67
CA SER A 986 37.04 -24.37 16.31
C SER A 986 36.68 -23.10 15.51
N ALA A 987 36.72 -23.19 14.18
CA ALA A 987 36.04 -22.23 13.34
C ALA A 987 34.53 -22.39 13.51
N GLY A 988 33.77 -21.29 13.45
CA GLY A 988 32.30 -21.36 13.51
C GLY A 988 31.73 -22.20 12.38
N GLU A 989 30.60 -22.86 12.63
CA GLU A 989 29.84 -23.61 11.64
C GLU A 989 28.34 -23.37 11.80
N PHE A 990 27.56 -23.66 10.76
CA PHE A 990 26.10 -23.68 10.88
C PHE A 990 25.66 -24.97 11.58
N LEU A 991 24.69 -24.86 12.49
CA LEU A 991 24.13 -25.99 13.24
C LEU A 991 23.55 -27.07 12.30
N TYR A 992 23.07 -26.66 11.13
CA TYR A 992 22.64 -27.54 10.05
C TYR A 992 22.83 -26.86 8.69
N HIS A 993 23.09 -27.66 7.65
CA HIS A 993 23.35 -27.17 6.28
C HIS A 993 22.18 -27.36 5.31
N THR A 994 21.09 -27.99 5.76
CA THR A 994 19.88 -28.21 4.94
C THR A 994 18.66 -27.74 5.70
N ALA A 995 17.67 -27.19 4.97
CA ALA A 995 16.42 -26.74 5.57
C ALA A 995 15.70 -27.91 6.24
N LEU A 996 15.31 -27.74 7.51
CA LEU A 996 14.69 -28.80 8.32
C LEU A 996 13.18 -28.92 8.10
N GLY A 997 12.56 -27.91 7.50
CA GLY A 997 11.14 -27.85 7.18
C GLY A 997 10.78 -26.52 6.51
N PRO A 998 9.58 -26.43 5.91
CA PRO A 998 9.08 -25.20 5.31
C PRO A 998 8.69 -24.16 6.39
N PRO A 999 8.57 -22.87 6.03
CA PRO A 999 8.01 -21.86 6.92
C PRO A 999 6.62 -22.25 7.44
N ILE A 1000 6.29 -21.79 8.64
CA ILE A 1000 4.97 -21.93 9.25
C ILE A 1000 3.92 -21.27 8.34
N GLY A 1001 2.79 -21.95 8.12
CA GLY A 1001 1.69 -21.49 7.26
C GLY A 1001 1.91 -21.75 5.76
N ALA A 1002 3.08 -22.24 5.34
CA ALA A 1002 3.34 -22.57 3.93
C ALA A 1002 2.58 -23.82 3.47
N LEU A 1003 2.48 -24.82 4.35
CA LEU A 1003 1.83 -26.11 4.10
C LEU A 1003 1.17 -26.60 5.40
N GLY A 1004 -0.15 -26.79 5.41
CA GLY A 1004 -0.91 -27.13 6.62
C GLY A 1004 -0.61 -28.51 7.23
N ASP A 1005 -0.36 -29.52 6.39
CA ASP A 1005 -0.16 -30.92 6.81
C ASP A 1005 1.30 -31.31 7.14
N VAL A 1006 2.12 -30.34 7.55
CA VAL A 1006 3.55 -30.57 7.84
C VAL A 1006 3.81 -30.74 9.34
N SER A 1007 4.61 -31.75 9.68
CA SER A 1007 5.18 -31.96 11.02
C SER A 1007 6.68 -31.65 11.04
N TYR A 1008 7.15 -31.01 12.10
CA TYR A 1008 8.55 -30.61 12.27
C TYR A 1008 9.29 -31.60 13.18
N PRO A 1009 10.39 -32.23 12.72
CA PRO A 1009 11.17 -33.14 13.56
C PRO A 1009 12.08 -32.38 14.55
N THR A 1010 12.30 -32.96 15.73
CA THR A 1010 13.28 -32.49 16.72
C THR A 1010 14.61 -33.21 16.52
N PHE A 1011 15.69 -32.44 16.40
CA PHE A 1011 17.06 -32.93 16.33
C PHE A 1011 17.78 -32.70 17.66
N ALA A 1012 18.92 -33.36 17.87
CA ALA A 1012 19.73 -33.18 19.07
C ALA A 1012 21.23 -33.17 18.76
N THR A 1013 21.98 -32.34 19.49
CA THR A 1013 23.44 -32.28 19.51
C THR A 1013 23.94 -31.99 20.93
N GLU A 1014 25.24 -32.00 21.15
CA GLU A 1014 25.88 -31.70 22.44
C GLU A 1014 26.65 -30.38 22.37
N LEU A 1015 26.57 -29.56 23.43
CA LEU A 1015 27.31 -28.30 23.57
C LEU A 1015 28.34 -28.43 24.69
N GLU A 1016 29.60 -28.64 24.30
CA GLU A 1016 30.74 -28.63 25.23
C GLU A 1016 30.83 -27.30 25.98
N PRO A 1017 31.33 -27.26 27.23
CA PRO A 1017 31.57 -26.01 27.94
C PRO A 1017 32.43 -25.05 27.11
N GLY A 1018 32.03 -23.78 27.07
CA GLY A 1018 32.62 -22.75 26.21
C GLY A 1018 32.02 -22.68 24.79
N SER A 1019 31.17 -23.64 24.39
CA SER A 1019 30.46 -23.56 23.10
C SER A 1019 29.51 -22.36 23.08
N ARG A 1020 29.45 -21.68 21.93
CA ARG A 1020 28.54 -20.56 21.68
C ARG A 1020 27.55 -20.91 20.58
N LEU A 1021 26.30 -20.57 20.80
CA LEU A 1021 25.21 -20.71 19.83
C LEU A 1021 24.61 -19.33 19.58
N LEU A 1022 24.54 -18.91 18.32
CA LEU A 1022 23.94 -17.65 17.89
C LEU A 1022 22.71 -17.92 17.01
N LEU A 1023 21.56 -17.45 17.47
CA LEU A 1023 20.31 -17.36 16.72
C LEU A 1023 20.15 -15.91 16.22
N TYR A 1024 19.78 -15.75 14.96
CA TYR A 1024 19.72 -14.44 14.30
C TYR A 1024 18.64 -14.41 13.21
N THR A 1025 18.08 -13.24 12.95
CA THR A 1025 17.19 -13.00 11.81
C THR A 1025 17.99 -12.53 10.58
N ASP A 1026 17.39 -12.68 9.39
CA ASP A 1026 18.05 -12.43 8.10
C ASP A 1026 18.53 -10.99 7.91
N GLY A 1027 17.91 -10.00 8.56
CA GLY A 1027 18.34 -8.60 8.54
C GLY A 1027 19.78 -8.38 9.03
N LEU A 1028 20.40 -9.34 9.73
CA LEU A 1028 21.81 -9.30 10.10
C LEU A 1028 22.74 -9.52 8.88
N VAL A 1029 22.33 -10.36 7.95
CA VAL A 1029 23.15 -10.84 6.81
C VAL A 1029 22.71 -10.25 5.46
N GLU A 1030 21.48 -9.75 5.36
CA GLU A 1030 20.92 -9.22 4.12
C GLU A 1030 21.39 -7.78 3.83
N ASP A 1031 22.12 -7.60 2.73
CA ASP A 1031 22.50 -6.30 2.18
C ASP A 1031 22.37 -6.33 0.65
N ARG A 1032 21.62 -5.39 0.05
CA ARG A 1032 21.39 -5.37 -1.41
C ARG A 1032 22.67 -5.16 -2.24
N ARG A 1033 23.77 -4.74 -1.63
CA ARG A 1033 25.06 -4.50 -2.31
C ARG A 1033 25.99 -5.71 -2.27
N THR A 1034 25.74 -6.69 -1.41
CA THR A 1034 26.57 -7.88 -1.22
C THR A 1034 25.70 -9.14 -1.19
N GLY A 1035 26.11 -10.22 -1.87
CA GLY A 1035 25.34 -11.47 -1.86
C GLY A 1035 25.18 -12.05 -0.44
N ILE A 1036 24.04 -12.71 -0.18
CA ILE A 1036 23.70 -13.32 1.12
C ILE A 1036 24.79 -14.30 1.59
N ASP A 1037 25.38 -15.08 0.67
CA ASP A 1037 26.46 -16.03 0.99
C ASP A 1037 27.69 -15.35 1.60
N ALA A 1038 28.01 -14.13 1.16
CA ALA A 1038 29.13 -13.36 1.72
C ALA A 1038 28.81 -12.86 3.14
N GLY A 1039 27.57 -12.41 3.37
CA GLY A 1039 27.09 -12.02 4.69
C GLY A 1039 27.06 -13.19 5.68
N LEU A 1040 26.63 -14.37 5.22
CA LEU A 1040 26.63 -15.61 6.01
C LEU A 1040 28.05 -16.08 6.36
N ALA A 1041 28.99 -16.05 5.41
CA ALA A 1041 30.38 -16.41 5.69
C ALA A 1041 31.05 -15.45 6.69
N GLU A 1042 30.79 -14.15 6.54
CA GLU A 1042 31.29 -13.11 7.44
C GLU A 1042 30.71 -13.24 8.86
N LEU A 1043 29.42 -13.59 8.97
CA LEU A 1043 28.78 -13.85 10.26
C LEU A 1043 29.43 -15.02 11.00
N VAL A 1044 29.70 -16.12 10.30
CA VAL A 1044 30.37 -17.30 10.87
C VAL A 1044 31.77 -16.94 11.38
N GLU A 1045 32.53 -16.17 10.60
CA GLU A 1045 33.86 -15.70 10.98
C GLU A 1045 33.81 -14.75 12.19
N ASP A 1046 32.88 -13.78 12.18
CA ASP A 1046 32.73 -12.82 13.28
C ASP A 1046 32.31 -13.49 14.59
N THR A 1047 31.42 -14.49 14.52
CA THR A 1047 30.95 -15.24 15.70
C THR A 1047 32.06 -16.07 16.33
N ALA A 1048 33.02 -16.53 15.52
CA ALA A 1048 34.17 -17.31 15.98
C ALA A 1048 35.28 -16.45 16.62
N LYS A 1049 35.19 -15.12 16.56
CA LYS A 1049 36.20 -14.23 17.16
C LYS A 1049 36.22 -14.36 18.69
N PRO A 1050 37.40 -14.22 19.32
CA PRO A 1050 37.49 -14.20 20.78
C PRO A 1050 36.64 -13.05 21.33
N ALA A 1051 35.80 -13.36 22.30
CA ALA A 1051 35.00 -12.40 23.05
C ALA A 1051 34.99 -12.86 24.51
N ASP A 1052 35.03 -11.93 25.46
CA ASP A 1052 35.03 -12.30 26.88
C ASP A 1052 33.62 -12.75 27.33
N HIS A 1053 32.57 -12.11 26.79
CA HIS A 1053 31.16 -12.47 27.05
C HIS A 1053 30.30 -12.52 25.78
N VAL A 1054 29.19 -13.27 25.84
CA VAL A 1054 28.19 -13.32 24.76
C VAL A 1054 27.55 -11.97 24.45
N GLU A 1055 27.48 -11.08 25.44
CA GLU A 1055 26.94 -9.73 25.27
C GLU A 1055 27.86 -8.86 24.38
N ASP A 1056 29.18 -8.94 24.57
CA ASP A 1056 30.17 -8.21 23.77
C ASP A 1056 30.16 -8.67 22.30
N LEU A 1057 29.92 -9.96 22.08
CA LEU A 1057 29.75 -10.54 20.75
C LEU A 1057 28.53 -9.91 20.04
N LEU A 1058 27.39 -9.84 20.72
CA LEU A 1058 26.18 -9.23 20.14
C LEU A 1058 26.38 -7.75 19.83
N GLU A 1059 27.03 -7.00 20.72
CA GLU A 1059 27.33 -5.59 20.50
C GLU A 1059 28.27 -5.37 19.31
N THR A 1060 29.27 -6.24 19.14
CA THR A 1060 30.18 -6.19 18.00
C THR A 1060 29.45 -6.44 16.68
N LEU A 1061 28.59 -7.46 16.63
CA LEU A 1061 27.78 -7.79 15.46
C LEU A 1061 26.80 -6.65 15.11
N LEU A 1062 26.13 -6.09 16.12
CA LEU A 1062 25.21 -4.96 15.92
C LEU A 1062 25.93 -3.67 15.51
N ALA A 1063 27.09 -3.35 16.09
CA ALA A 1063 27.85 -2.16 15.71
C ALA A 1063 28.34 -2.24 14.26
N LYS A 1064 28.61 -3.45 13.76
CA LYS A 1064 28.97 -3.71 12.37
C LYS A 1064 27.78 -3.56 11.43
N ALA A 1065 26.65 -4.20 11.77
CA ALA A 1065 25.39 -4.02 11.04
C ALA A 1065 24.99 -2.54 11.01
N ALA A 1066 25.08 -1.87 12.16
CA ALA A 1066 25.22 -0.44 12.45
C ALA A 1066 25.44 0.50 11.25
N ARG A 1067 26.50 0.17 10.51
CA ARG A 1067 27.14 1.02 9.51
C ARG A 1067 26.60 0.80 8.09
N ARG A 1068 25.66 -0.14 7.92
CA ARG A 1068 25.03 -0.49 6.64
C ARG A 1068 23.65 0.14 6.51
N THR A 1069 23.28 0.51 5.29
CA THR A 1069 21.92 0.97 4.94
C THR A 1069 20.97 -0.22 4.94
N ARG A 1070 20.08 -0.33 5.93
CA ARG A 1070 19.25 -1.53 6.17
C ARG A 1070 17.77 -1.23 6.07
N ARG A 1071 16.99 -2.26 5.72
CA ARG A 1071 15.53 -2.18 5.60
C ARG A 1071 14.77 -3.13 6.51
N ASP A 1072 15.44 -4.12 7.09
CA ASP A 1072 14.80 -5.09 7.98
C ASP A 1072 15.34 -5.02 9.40
N ASP A 1073 14.56 -5.61 10.30
CA ASP A 1073 14.87 -5.71 11.71
C ASP A 1073 16.00 -6.72 11.95
N ILE A 1074 16.62 -6.62 13.12
CA ILE A 1074 17.63 -7.56 13.57
C ILE A 1074 17.27 -8.00 14.98
N ALA A 1075 16.88 -9.26 15.13
CA ALA A 1075 16.82 -9.94 16.41
C ALA A 1075 18.01 -10.89 16.55
N LEU A 1076 18.65 -10.87 17.72
CA LEU A 1076 19.78 -11.76 18.06
C LEU A 1076 19.55 -12.38 19.43
N ILE A 1077 19.81 -13.69 19.54
CA ILE A 1077 20.00 -14.37 20.83
C ILE A 1077 21.30 -15.16 20.77
N ALA A 1078 22.17 -14.96 21.77
CA ALA A 1078 23.36 -15.77 21.97
C ALA A 1078 23.27 -16.58 23.27
N LEU A 1079 23.71 -17.84 23.20
CA LEU A 1079 23.90 -18.74 24.33
C LEU A 1079 25.37 -19.15 24.39
N GLN A 1080 25.98 -19.12 25.57
CA GLN A 1080 27.24 -19.78 25.86
C GLN A 1080 27.03 -20.85 26.93
N SER A 1081 27.38 -22.08 26.58
CA SER A 1081 27.44 -23.20 27.52
C SER A 1081 28.61 -22.92 28.48
N THR A 1082 28.35 -22.96 29.78
CA THR A 1082 29.39 -22.85 30.80
C THR A 1082 29.41 -24.14 31.63
N GLU A 1083 30.46 -24.36 32.40
CA GLU A 1083 30.41 -25.43 33.38
C GLU A 1083 29.29 -25.12 34.38
N ALA A 1084 28.33 -26.03 34.53
CA ALA A 1084 27.16 -25.81 35.39
C ALA A 1084 27.57 -25.48 36.83
N ARG A 1085 28.70 -26.04 37.28
CA ARG A 1085 29.25 -25.96 38.64
C ARG A 1085 30.33 -24.91 38.82
N GLU A 1086 30.62 -24.10 37.80
CA GLU A 1086 31.56 -22.99 37.90
C GLU A 1086 30.87 -21.66 37.58
N PHE A 1087 31.18 -20.68 38.40
CA PHE A 1087 30.74 -19.30 38.32
C PHE A 1087 31.97 -18.44 38.06
N VAL A 1088 31.94 -17.60 37.04
CA VAL A 1088 32.99 -16.61 36.80
C VAL A 1088 32.34 -15.26 36.60
N LEU A 1089 32.76 -14.26 37.39
CA LEU A 1089 32.29 -12.90 37.31
C LEU A 1089 33.48 -11.94 37.25
N ARG A 1090 33.62 -11.24 36.12
CA ARG A 1090 34.54 -10.12 35.96
C ARG A 1090 33.76 -8.82 36.19
N LEU A 1091 34.22 -7.97 37.10
CA LEU A 1091 33.55 -6.70 37.39
C LEU A 1091 34.56 -5.55 37.49
N PRO A 1092 34.16 -4.31 37.14
CA PRO A 1092 35.01 -3.16 37.35
C PRO A 1092 35.42 -3.02 38.81
N SER A 1093 36.62 -2.50 39.06
CA SER A 1093 37.15 -2.24 40.40
C SER A 1093 36.45 -1.03 41.06
N ASP A 1094 35.13 -1.14 41.24
CA ASP A 1094 34.22 -0.14 41.78
C ASP A 1094 33.35 -0.77 42.87
N ALA A 1095 33.43 -0.20 44.09
CA ALA A 1095 32.71 -0.70 45.26
C ALA A 1095 31.18 -0.75 45.08
N THR A 1096 30.59 0.07 44.19
CA THR A 1096 29.15 0.04 43.91
C THR A 1096 28.70 -1.27 43.24
N LYS A 1097 29.63 -1.97 42.57
CA LYS A 1097 29.39 -3.23 41.85
C LYS A 1097 29.46 -4.47 42.74
N LEU A 1098 29.90 -4.35 44.01
CA LEU A 1098 29.90 -5.46 44.98
C LEU A 1098 28.48 -5.96 45.31
N SER A 1099 27.46 -5.12 45.15
CA SER A 1099 26.05 -5.54 45.26
C SER A 1099 25.66 -6.56 44.18
N VAL A 1100 26.21 -6.41 42.96
CA VAL A 1100 25.99 -7.32 41.83
C VAL A 1100 26.71 -8.64 42.05
N LEU A 1101 27.94 -8.59 42.57
CA LEU A 1101 28.70 -9.78 42.95
C LEU A 1101 27.95 -10.62 43.99
N ARG A 1102 27.49 -10.00 45.08
CA ARG A 1102 26.76 -10.70 46.16
C ARG A 1102 25.54 -11.44 45.64
N ARG A 1103 24.66 -10.72 44.93
CA ARG A 1103 23.44 -11.31 44.38
C ARG A 1103 23.74 -12.45 43.40
N ARG A 1104 24.74 -12.29 42.52
CA ARG A 1104 25.09 -13.32 41.54
C ARG A 1104 25.73 -14.55 42.18
N LEU A 1105 26.52 -14.37 43.23
CA LEU A 1105 27.09 -15.47 44.01
C LEU A 1105 26.00 -16.20 44.80
N GLU A 1106 25.08 -15.47 45.45
CA GLU A 1106 23.92 -16.05 46.13
C GLU A 1106 23.05 -16.88 45.17
N ASP A 1107 22.69 -16.33 44.00
CA ASP A 1107 21.92 -17.04 42.96
C ASP A 1107 22.62 -18.37 42.56
N PHE A 1108 23.94 -18.35 42.41
CA PHE A 1108 24.73 -19.54 42.07
C PHE A 1108 24.74 -20.59 43.20
N LEU A 1109 24.92 -20.16 44.45
CA LEU A 1109 24.96 -21.06 45.61
C LEU A 1109 23.58 -21.68 45.90
N VAL A 1110 22.51 -20.88 45.80
CA VAL A 1110 21.11 -21.36 45.91
C VAL A 1110 20.81 -22.37 44.81
N GLY A 1111 21.19 -22.07 43.56
CA GLY A 1111 20.98 -22.96 42.41
C GLY A 1111 21.65 -24.33 42.52
N HIS A 1112 22.59 -24.49 43.46
CA HIS A 1112 23.32 -25.73 43.71
C HIS A 1112 23.03 -26.37 45.08
N GLY A 1113 22.04 -25.86 45.82
CA GLY A 1113 21.59 -26.44 47.08
C GLY A 1113 22.58 -26.28 48.24
N VAL A 1114 23.36 -25.19 48.27
CA VAL A 1114 24.22 -24.85 49.42
C VAL A 1114 23.33 -24.39 50.59
N PRO A 1115 23.56 -24.82 51.85
CA PRO A 1115 22.77 -24.39 53.00
C PRO A 1115 22.82 -22.87 53.23
N GLU A 1116 21.71 -22.27 53.68
CA GLU A 1116 21.61 -20.80 53.89
C GLU A 1116 22.71 -20.22 54.80
N GLU A 1117 23.12 -20.95 55.84
CA GLU A 1117 24.19 -20.53 56.75
C GLU A 1117 25.54 -20.41 56.03
N ASP A 1118 25.85 -21.35 55.13
CA ASP A 1118 27.08 -21.33 54.33
C ASP A 1118 27.00 -20.30 53.19
N ILE A 1119 25.82 -20.06 52.63
CA ILE A 1119 25.59 -18.99 51.64
C ILE A 1119 25.92 -17.63 52.23
N PHE A 1120 25.46 -17.36 53.46
CA PHE A 1120 25.74 -16.12 54.15
C PHE A 1120 27.24 -15.93 54.41
N ASP A 1121 27.90 -16.94 54.99
CA ASP A 1121 29.32 -16.93 55.31
C ASP A 1121 30.20 -16.72 54.06
N LEU A 1122 29.91 -17.46 52.97
CA LEU A 1122 30.61 -17.33 51.69
C LEU A 1122 30.41 -15.96 51.07
N THR A 1123 29.18 -15.44 51.07
CA THR A 1123 28.88 -14.13 50.48
C THR A 1123 29.59 -13.00 51.22
N VAL A 1124 29.68 -13.07 52.55
CA VAL A 1124 30.44 -12.12 53.37
C VAL A 1124 31.94 -12.23 53.08
N ALA A 1125 32.50 -13.44 53.08
CA ALA A 1125 33.93 -13.66 52.89
C ALA A 1125 34.40 -13.24 51.48
N VAL A 1126 33.63 -13.56 50.44
CA VAL A 1126 33.94 -13.19 49.05
C VAL A 1126 33.78 -11.69 48.83
N SER A 1127 32.77 -11.05 49.44
CA SER A 1127 32.60 -9.59 49.36
C SER A 1127 33.76 -8.85 50.00
N GLU A 1128 34.27 -9.33 51.14
CA GLU A 1128 35.43 -8.76 51.81
C GLU A 1128 36.71 -8.97 50.99
N ALA A 1129 36.88 -10.14 50.37
CA ALA A 1129 38.00 -10.42 49.48
C ALA A 1129 37.99 -9.51 48.23
N ALA A 1130 36.81 -9.33 47.62
CA ALA A 1130 36.61 -8.45 46.47
C ALA A 1130 36.77 -6.96 46.83
N ALA A 1131 36.30 -6.51 48.00
CA ALA A 1131 36.53 -5.15 48.46
C ALA A 1131 38.03 -4.85 48.65
N ASN A 1132 38.78 -5.80 49.22
CA ASN A 1132 40.24 -5.66 49.36
C ASN A 1132 40.94 -5.63 47.99
N ALA A 1133 40.49 -6.43 47.04
CA ALA A 1133 40.98 -6.44 45.65
C ALA A 1133 40.73 -5.11 44.91
N ILE A 1134 39.68 -4.38 45.29
CA ILE A 1134 39.33 -3.06 44.74
C ILE A 1134 40.11 -1.93 45.41
N GLU A 1135 40.26 -1.96 46.74
CA GLU A 1135 40.78 -0.82 47.52
C GLU A 1135 42.31 -0.79 47.68
N HIS A 1136 43.01 -1.91 47.47
CA HIS A 1136 44.43 -2.05 47.82
C HIS A 1136 45.48 -2.30 46.71
N PRO A 1137 45.20 -2.27 45.39
CA PRO A 1137 46.24 -2.48 44.39
C PRO A 1137 47.23 -1.29 44.28
N ILE A 1138 48.54 -1.56 44.20
CA ILE A 1138 49.60 -0.56 43.90
C ILE A 1138 50.21 -0.82 42.51
N ASP A 1139 50.15 0.19 41.64
CA ASP A 1139 50.70 0.26 40.25
C ASP A 1139 50.00 -0.64 39.21
N PRO A 1140 50.03 -0.29 37.91
CA PRO A 1140 48.83 -0.22 37.06
C PRO A 1140 48.04 -1.52 37.08
N ALA A 1141 46.95 -1.51 37.85
CA ALA A 1141 45.95 -2.55 37.81
C ALA A 1141 44.97 -2.24 36.68
N GLU A 1142 44.61 -3.24 35.88
CA GLU A 1142 43.39 -3.14 35.09
C GLU A 1142 42.24 -2.78 36.06
N PRO A 1143 41.29 -1.92 35.65
CA PRO A 1143 40.19 -1.50 36.51
C PRO A 1143 39.14 -2.62 36.63
N MET A 1144 39.57 -3.88 36.74
CA MET A 1144 38.74 -5.08 36.76
C MET A 1144 39.26 -6.06 37.82
N ILE A 1145 38.34 -6.72 38.51
CA ILE A 1145 38.61 -7.91 39.33
C ILE A 1145 37.85 -9.11 38.75
N THR A 1146 38.38 -10.31 38.95
CA THR A 1146 37.76 -11.57 38.54
C THR A 1146 37.43 -12.40 39.78
N VAL A 1147 36.19 -12.88 39.88
CA VAL A 1147 35.74 -13.80 40.93
C VAL A 1147 35.32 -15.11 40.26
N GLU A 1148 36.00 -16.19 40.59
CA GLU A 1148 35.71 -17.56 40.15
C GLU A 1148 35.14 -18.32 41.35
N ALA A 1149 34.05 -19.09 41.22
CA ALA A 1149 33.55 -19.99 42.26
C ALA A 1149 33.23 -21.36 41.65
N ALA A 1150 33.59 -22.45 42.32
CA ALA A 1150 33.38 -23.81 41.85
C ALA A 1150 32.89 -24.72 42.99
N ILE A 1151 32.18 -25.80 42.64
CA ILE A 1151 31.74 -26.83 43.60
C ILE A 1151 32.55 -28.12 43.38
N GLU A 1152 33.35 -28.51 44.38
CA GLU A 1152 34.16 -29.74 44.37
C GLU A 1152 33.34 -30.97 44.81
N ASP A 1153 33.44 -32.09 44.08
CA ASP A 1153 32.64 -33.30 44.31
C ASP A 1153 33.16 -34.21 45.45
N ASP A 1154 34.46 -34.25 45.71
CA ASP A 1154 35.04 -35.24 46.64
C ASP A 1154 34.80 -34.90 48.13
N ASP A 1155 34.58 -33.61 48.45
CA ASP A 1155 34.47 -33.09 49.82
C ASP A 1155 33.22 -32.20 50.06
N ALA A 1156 32.33 -32.04 49.06
CA ALA A 1156 31.20 -31.10 49.08
C ALA A 1156 31.63 -29.69 49.54
N ALA A 1157 32.56 -29.07 48.82
CA ALA A 1157 33.12 -27.76 49.16
C ALA A 1157 32.90 -26.73 48.06
N VAL A 1158 32.63 -25.48 48.45
CA VAL A 1158 32.68 -24.33 47.55
C VAL A 1158 34.09 -23.76 47.60
N VAL A 1159 34.73 -23.63 46.44
CA VAL A 1159 36.02 -22.95 46.28
C VAL A 1159 35.78 -21.66 45.51
N VAL A 1160 36.19 -20.52 46.06
CA VAL A 1160 36.10 -19.21 45.42
C VAL A 1160 37.50 -18.61 45.27
N ILE A 1161 37.85 -18.12 44.09
CA ILE A 1161 39.10 -17.44 43.80
C ILE A 1161 38.79 -16.00 43.38
N VAL A 1162 39.28 -15.02 44.15
CA VAL A 1162 39.21 -13.59 43.79
C VAL A 1162 40.59 -13.15 43.31
N ARG A 1163 40.67 -12.62 42.10
CA ARG A 1163 41.91 -12.15 41.47
C ARG A 1163 41.84 -10.67 41.11
N ASP A 1164 42.94 -9.97 41.36
CA ASP A 1164 43.21 -8.65 40.83
C ASP A 1164 44.61 -8.57 40.23
N THR A 1165 44.84 -7.56 39.39
CA THR A 1165 46.12 -7.36 38.69
C THR A 1165 47.13 -6.52 39.48
N GLY A 1166 46.85 -6.16 40.75
CA GLY A 1166 47.70 -5.32 41.58
C GLY A 1166 48.39 -6.04 42.73
N HIS A 1167 49.34 -5.35 43.36
CA HIS A 1167 50.05 -5.85 44.55
C HIS A 1167 49.48 -5.25 45.83
N TRP A 1168 48.96 -6.08 46.74
CA TRP A 1168 48.44 -5.61 48.03
C TRP A 1168 49.59 -5.20 48.98
N ARG A 1169 49.43 -4.07 49.70
CA ARG A 1169 50.41 -3.62 50.71
C ARG A 1169 50.62 -4.67 51.81
N THR A 1170 51.87 -4.86 52.26
CA THR A 1170 52.14 -5.53 53.54
C THR A 1170 51.77 -4.60 54.70
N ALA A 1171 51.00 -5.12 55.66
CA ALA A 1171 50.49 -4.36 56.79
C ALA A 1171 51.63 -3.75 57.63
N SER A 1172 51.68 -2.43 57.72
CA SER A 1172 52.49 -1.72 58.72
C SER A 1172 51.76 -1.75 60.06
N SER A 1173 52.48 -2.17 61.10
CA SER A 1173 52.02 -2.27 62.48
C SER A 1173 51.68 -0.90 63.06
N GLY A 1174 50.40 -0.52 63.03
CA GLY A 1174 49.90 0.64 63.77
C GLY A 1174 48.63 1.26 63.21
N GLY A 1175 47.47 0.64 63.48
CA GLY A 1175 46.14 1.23 63.22
C GLY A 1175 45.08 0.16 62.95
N PHE A 1176 43.82 0.44 63.30
CA PHE A 1176 42.64 -0.44 63.18
C PHE A 1176 42.22 -0.79 61.71
N ARG A 1177 43.17 -0.93 60.77
CA ARG A 1177 42.94 -1.39 59.39
C ARG A 1177 43.78 -2.64 59.13
N GLY A 1178 43.12 -3.76 58.82
CA GLY A 1178 43.77 -5.07 58.62
C GLY A 1178 43.01 -6.32 59.12
N ARG A 1179 41.70 -6.21 59.43
CA ARG A 1179 40.89 -7.35 59.90
C ARG A 1179 40.21 -8.15 58.77
N GLY A 1180 40.20 -7.66 57.52
CA GLY A 1180 39.52 -8.33 56.40
C GLY A 1180 39.99 -9.76 56.17
N LEU A 1181 41.31 -9.98 56.06
CA LEU A 1181 41.86 -11.35 55.92
C LEU A 1181 41.66 -12.22 57.17
N ALA A 1182 41.58 -11.62 58.37
CA ALA A 1182 41.30 -12.36 59.60
C ALA A 1182 39.82 -12.75 59.73
N LEU A 1183 38.91 -11.93 59.20
CA LEU A 1183 37.47 -12.24 59.08
C LEU A 1183 37.25 -13.33 58.03
N ILE A 1184 37.87 -13.19 56.86
CA ILE A 1184 37.81 -14.20 55.78
C ILE A 1184 38.34 -15.54 56.27
N GLY A 1185 39.47 -15.56 56.98
CA GLY A 1185 40.06 -16.78 57.54
C GLY A 1185 39.30 -17.38 58.74
N ALA A 1186 38.36 -16.64 59.35
CA ALA A 1186 37.46 -17.18 60.37
C ALA A 1186 36.21 -17.85 59.76
N LEU A 1187 35.84 -17.46 58.54
CA LEU A 1187 34.68 -17.97 57.81
C LEU A 1187 35.03 -19.05 56.78
N THR A 1188 36.26 -19.06 56.25
CA THR A 1188 36.70 -19.95 55.17
C THR A 1188 38.15 -20.40 55.35
N GLU A 1189 38.52 -21.52 54.73
CA GLU A 1189 39.93 -21.87 54.52
C GLU A 1189 40.53 -20.89 53.51
N LEU A 1190 41.54 -20.11 53.93
CA LEU A 1190 42.07 -18.99 53.16
C LEU A 1190 43.50 -19.26 52.70
N ALA A 1191 43.75 -19.12 51.40
CA ALA A 1191 45.08 -19.07 50.81
C ALA A 1191 45.25 -17.80 49.98
N VAL A 1192 46.40 -17.13 50.11
CA VAL A 1192 46.72 -15.92 49.33
C VAL A 1192 48.02 -16.15 48.57
N SER A 1193 47.97 -16.06 47.24
CA SER A 1193 49.13 -16.13 46.37
C SER A 1193 49.41 -14.77 45.73
N ARG A 1194 50.69 -14.43 45.60
CA ARG A 1194 51.17 -13.16 45.04
C ARG A 1194 52.19 -13.46 43.95
N ALA A 1195 51.98 -12.92 42.76
CA ALA A 1195 52.87 -13.07 41.62
C ALA A 1195 53.10 -11.71 40.95
N ASP A 1196 54.11 -11.61 40.08
CA ASP A 1196 54.48 -10.36 39.39
C ASP A 1196 53.33 -9.74 38.55
N GLY A 1197 52.26 -10.49 38.28
CA GLY A 1197 51.07 -10.05 37.54
C GLY A 1197 49.79 -9.82 38.37
N GLY A 1198 49.83 -9.91 39.71
CA GLY A 1198 48.66 -9.64 40.56
C GLY A 1198 48.55 -10.46 41.84
N THR A 1199 47.45 -10.24 42.58
CA THR A 1199 47.12 -10.94 43.84
C THR A 1199 45.91 -11.86 43.62
N SER A 1200 45.99 -13.10 44.14
CA SER A 1200 44.89 -14.06 44.11
C SER A 1200 44.57 -14.55 45.53
N VAL A 1201 43.30 -14.49 45.90
CA VAL A 1201 42.75 -14.93 47.18
C VAL A 1201 41.84 -16.12 46.93
N THR A 1202 42.22 -17.29 47.44
CA THR A 1202 41.44 -18.52 47.36
C THR A 1202 40.77 -18.77 48.70
N LEU A 1203 39.45 -18.91 48.68
CA LEU A 1203 38.57 -19.24 49.80
C LEU A 1203 38.01 -20.64 49.55
N ARG A 1204 38.05 -21.53 50.55
CA ARG A 1204 37.41 -22.84 50.47
C ARG A 1204 36.52 -23.07 51.68
N ARG A 1205 35.29 -23.54 51.44
CA ARG A 1205 34.28 -23.81 52.48
C ARG A 1205 33.61 -25.16 52.23
N PRO A 1206 33.89 -26.19 53.04
CA PRO A 1206 33.11 -27.43 53.01
C PRO A 1206 31.70 -27.17 53.56
N PHE A 1207 30.68 -27.79 52.96
CA PHE A 1207 29.29 -27.73 53.38
C PHE A 1207 28.64 -29.12 53.35
N THR A 1208 27.60 -29.32 54.16
CA THR A 1208 26.85 -30.58 54.19
C THR A 1208 25.69 -30.50 53.21
N ARG A 1209 25.63 -31.42 52.23
CA ARG A 1209 24.49 -31.57 51.31
C ARG A 1209 23.29 -32.21 51.98
#